data_AF-A0A7Y9US37-F1
#
_entry.id   AF-A0A7Y9US37-F1
#
_cell.length_a   1.000
_cell.length_b   1.000
_cell.length_c   1.000
_cell.angle_alpha   90.00
_cell.angle_beta   90.00
_cell.angle_gamma   90.00
#
_symmetry.space_group_name_H-M   'P 1'
#
loop_
_entity.id
_entity.type
_entity.pdbx_description
1 polymer ?
#
loop_
_entity_poly.entity_id
_entity_poly.type
_entity_poly.pdbx_seq_one_letter_code
_entity_poly.pdbx_strand_id
1 'polypeptide(L)'
;MHDPASKPPFDPSIQVSPNNPCPFLRGLVGEGFVEGGTVPLGKLSETIANATGETGLKKASARLQVRGVALIANGLGHILKSIFSGAQLDALRGGPLDKRGAGSRILGVDGKVNEDEIARFASFGRTYTDPNGGSELGLNASEIEIFMRDNLKRAGSAARWYYPLLMKFEWPILLKIIGKGTGEDRYLGVADVRTLFNERQFPARINQRLVPPVLSTCQRVVRGALKLAALLVAVGLVALVAVAEFPNQVRAMLPQKGILVNLLPPPLPAVPETKAAFWLEQNWSLKDRHWFHHASQGTATFPVPYEWFMALEQPRLHLFSKPGMMKDSAYLEGFGFIPSPQSIQTDTTTLRRFGYANVYETTQVPDWSTRWTPVENVDGLPVGFARMTGVVDPATGRREEDKIGLTCAACHTGQIHYQGVDVRFDGGPAMTDLKKLELSTGLSIAYTLYVPFRFQRFADRVLGPDASKTDRAALKQKLSAIGTFLIDWAKTQQKTVESKKTWNGRQQQDTEEGFGRLDALNRIGNQVFSQDLALSGIKGFEKNLHAQDAPVSYPAIWTVPWFKFAQYDASIEQPLIRNAGEALGVTALLNLSDAYPEDRLWRSSVNIRTLGWIEDMLRGPDPFKPADPSADPRFGGLLAPQWPSQILGDAWRIDQAKVENGRKIYTEMCSGCHLPAVNTKAFWSSTHWEASGDSKVLNAVTIPLKEIKTDPEQSLVLSNRIVDVPGFLKVNTADLQKWWQCDIPTASKSPNEMVYALGLMTVVDLVARKWMDDEKVPEAERARLWNLARKNCLNPAPDPRYRARPLNGIWATAPYLHNGSVPSLYWLLKPANERPTKFCMGRRDYDPITVGFAVTADETCKTGETQFSAGSEKDPVQGNSVLGHSFERKEGEPKRDGVIGRMFKDDAERYDLIEYLKTL
;
A
#
# COMPACT_ATOMS: atom_id res chain seq x y z
N MET A 1 -40.07 -39.56 -50.35
CA MET A 1 -38.73 -39.56 -50.98
C MET A 1 -38.03 -38.26 -50.62
N HIS A 2 -37.14 -38.29 -49.62
CA HIS A 2 -35.96 -37.41 -49.53
C HIS A 2 -35.01 -38.11 -48.55
N ASP A 3 -33.84 -38.51 -49.05
CA ASP A 3 -32.79 -39.12 -48.27
C ASP A 3 -32.32 -38.11 -47.19
N PRO A 4 -32.51 -38.40 -45.88
CA PRO A 4 -32.19 -37.48 -44.80
C PRO A 4 -30.69 -37.28 -44.54
N ALA A 5 -29.82 -37.91 -45.33
CA ALA A 5 -28.36 -37.74 -45.28
C ALA A 5 -27.80 -36.88 -46.44
N SER A 6 -28.64 -36.15 -47.17
CA SER A 6 -28.20 -35.36 -48.33
C SER A 6 -27.53 -34.03 -47.91
N LYS A 7 -26.36 -33.78 -48.50
CA LYS A 7 -25.64 -32.49 -48.48
C LYS A 7 -26.64 -31.35 -48.78
N PRO A 8 -26.64 -30.23 -48.03
CA PRO A 8 -27.49 -29.09 -48.38
C PRO A 8 -27.24 -28.69 -49.85
N PRO A 9 -28.27 -28.35 -50.63
CA PRO A 9 -28.10 -28.00 -52.03
C PRO A 9 -27.05 -26.90 -52.16
N PHE A 10 -26.01 -27.15 -52.95
CA PHE A 10 -24.93 -26.21 -53.16
C PHE A 10 -25.51 -24.95 -53.82
N ASP A 11 -25.36 -23.80 -53.15
CA ASP A 11 -25.71 -22.51 -53.71
C ASP A 11 -24.45 -21.90 -54.36
N PRO A 12 -24.36 -21.89 -55.70
CA PRO A 12 -23.21 -21.34 -56.42
C PRO A 12 -23.00 -19.82 -56.22
N SER A 13 -23.93 -19.12 -55.55
CA SER A 13 -23.78 -17.70 -55.21
C SER A 13 -22.86 -17.43 -54.00
N ILE A 14 -22.54 -18.46 -53.18
CA ILE A 14 -21.69 -18.29 -52.00
C ILE A 14 -20.23 -18.14 -52.41
N GLN A 15 -19.76 -16.89 -52.50
CA GLN A 15 -18.36 -16.60 -52.80
C GLN A 15 -17.45 -16.87 -51.59
N VAL A 16 -16.39 -17.66 -51.81
CA VAL A 16 -15.32 -17.86 -50.82
C VAL A 16 -14.38 -16.64 -50.84
N SER A 17 -14.36 -15.89 -49.74
CA SER A 17 -13.57 -14.65 -49.64
C SER A 17 -12.06 -14.88 -49.80
N PRO A 18 -11.33 -14.02 -50.54
CA PRO A 18 -9.87 -14.04 -50.61
C PRO A 18 -9.22 -13.74 -49.24
N ASN A 19 -9.97 -13.08 -48.33
CA ASN A 19 -9.55 -12.77 -46.97
C ASN A 19 -9.72 -13.92 -45.97
N ASN A 20 -10.10 -15.12 -46.45
CA ASN A 20 -10.03 -16.35 -45.68
C ASN A 20 -8.70 -17.08 -45.99
N PRO A 21 -7.72 -17.11 -45.06
CA PRO A 21 -6.42 -17.74 -45.29
C PRO A 21 -6.43 -19.26 -45.04
N CYS A 22 -7.53 -19.85 -44.56
CA CYS A 22 -7.57 -21.26 -44.15
C CYS A 22 -8.20 -22.14 -45.25
N PRO A 23 -7.44 -23.05 -45.87
CA PRO A 23 -7.95 -23.92 -46.95
C PRO A 23 -9.12 -24.81 -46.48
N PHE A 24 -9.07 -25.28 -45.23
CA PHE A 24 -10.16 -26.08 -44.66
C PHE A 24 -11.47 -25.28 -44.53
N LEU A 25 -11.41 -24.03 -44.03
CA LEU A 25 -12.60 -23.17 -43.94
C LEU A 25 -13.12 -22.79 -45.33
N ARG A 26 -12.21 -22.55 -46.29
CA ARG A 26 -12.58 -22.31 -47.68
C ARG A 26 -13.29 -23.51 -48.30
N GLY A 27 -12.90 -24.73 -47.95
CA GLY A 27 -13.61 -25.96 -48.32
C GLY A 27 -15.02 -26.05 -47.73
N LEU A 28 -15.18 -25.70 -46.44
CA LEU A 28 -16.50 -25.70 -45.81
C LEU A 28 -17.47 -24.70 -46.44
N VAL A 29 -16.96 -23.51 -46.82
CA VAL A 29 -17.75 -22.50 -47.54
C VAL A 29 -18.01 -22.96 -48.98
N GLY A 30 -16.97 -23.43 -49.68
CA GLY A 30 -17.04 -23.89 -51.07
C GLY A 30 -17.95 -25.09 -51.30
N GLU A 31 -18.22 -25.89 -50.26
CA GLU A 31 -19.19 -26.98 -50.32
C GLU A 31 -20.55 -26.66 -49.68
N GLY A 32 -20.74 -25.45 -49.15
CA GLY A 32 -22.01 -25.02 -48.55
C GLY A 32 -22.30 -25.56 -47.14
N PHE A 33 -21.30 -26.08 -46.43
CA PHE A 33 -21.46 -26.52 -45.04
C PHE A 33 -21.55 -25.35 -44.05
N VAL A 34 -20.96 -24.20 -44.40
CA VAL A 34 -21.08 -22.92 -43.67
C VAL A 34 -21.15 -21.76 -44.67
N GLU A 35 -21.66 -20.60 -44.24
CA GLU A 35 -21.72 -19.38 -45.06
C GLU A 35 -20.35 -18.70 -45.16
N GLY A 36 -20.13 -17.91 -46.23
CA GLY A 36 -18.85 -17.23 -46.49
C GLY A 36 -18.57 -16.00 -45.62
N GLY A 37 -19.57 -15.46 -44.93
CA GLY A 37 -19.48 -14.27 -44.09
C GLY A 37 -19.35 -14.59 -42.59
N THR A 38 -20.32 -14.16 -41.79
CA THR A 38 -20.32 -14.41 -40.34
C THR A 38 -20.97 -15.76 -40.02
N VAL A 39 -20.22 -16.64 -39.36
CA VAL A 39 -20.71 -17.97 -38.97
C VAL A 39 -20.79 -18.08 -37.44
N PRO A 40 -21.96 -18.41 -36.86
CA PRO A 40 -22.09 -18.61 -35.42
C PRO A 40 -21.07 -19.62 -34.90
N LEU A 41 -20.35 -19.29 -33.81
CA LEU A 41 -19.30 -20.14 -33.25
C LEU A 41 -19.79 -21.56 -32.96
N GLY A 42 -21.06 -21.70 -32.57
CA GLY A 42 -21.70 -23.00 -32.31
C GLY A 42 -21.82 -23.87 -33.56
N LYS A 43 -22.20 -23.30 -34.70
CA LYS A 43 -22.32 -23.97 -36.02
C LYS A 43 -20.92 -24.32 -36.52
N LEU A 44 -20.02 -23.33 -36.56
CA LEU A 44 -18.65 -23.51 -37.04
C LEU A 44 -17.87 -24.58 -36.27
N SER A 45 -17.91 -24.55 -34.93
CA SER A 45 -17.21 -25.54 -34.09
C SER A 45 -17.80 -26.94 -34.19
N GLU A 46 -19.12 -27.07 -34.37
CA GLU A 46 -19.78 -28.37 -34.54
C GLU A 46 -19.44 -28.98 -35.89
N THR A 47 -19.50 -28.19 -36.97
CA THR A 47 -19.15 -28.63 -38.33
C THR A 47 -17.69 -29.08 -38.42
N ILE A 48 -16.74 -28.32 -37.87
CA ILE A 48 -15.31 -28.72 -37.90
C ILE A 48 -15.07 -29.94 -37.00
N ALA A 49 -15.71 -30.01 -35.82
CA ALA A 49 -15.59 -31.19 -34.95
C ALA A 49 -16.22 -32.44 -35.56
N ASN A 50 -17.25 -32.31 -36.39
CA ASN A 50 -17.81 -33.41 -37.16
C ASN A 50 -16.79 -33.97 -38.17
N ALA A 51 -16.06 -33.10 -38.86
CA ALA A 51 -15.07 -33.50 -39.88
C ALA A 51 -13.98 -34.44 -39.34
N THR A 52 -13.62 -34.32 -38.06
CA THR A 52 -12.56 -35.13 -37.44
C THR A 52 -12.90 -36.62 -37.38
N GLY A 53 -14.17 -36.99 -37.46
CA GLY A 53 -14.64 -38.37 -37.30
C GLY A 53 -14.59 -38.89 -35.85
N GLU A 54 -14.23 -38.04 -34.89
CA GLU A 54 -14.20 -38.40 -33.47
C GLU A 54 -15.62 -38.49 -32.89
N THR A 55 -15.83 -39.37 -31.92
CA THR A 55 -17.12 -39.54 -31.21
C THR A 55 -16.95 -39.33 -29.70
N GLY A 56 -18.07 -39.19 -28.96
CA GLY A 56 -18.06 -39.07 -27.50
C GLY A 56 -17.25 -37.88 -26.95
N LEU A 57 -16.46 -38.13 -25.89
CA LEU A 57 -15.64 -37.11 -25.21
C LEU A 57 -14.58 -36.47 -26.13
N LYS A 58 -14.02 -37.24 -27.07
CA LYS A 58 -13.04 -36.72 -28.03
C LYS A 58 -13.65 -35.70 -28.99
N LYS A 59 -14.89 -35.93 -29.43
CA LYS A 59 -15.66 -34.96 -30.22
C LYS A 59 -15.98 -33.69 -29.44
N ALA A 60 -16.36 -33.83 -28.16
CA ALA A 60 -16.64 -32.70 -27.29
C ALA A 60 -15.39 -31.84 -27.05
N SER A 61 -14.23 -32.48 -26.83
CA SER A 61 -12.94 -31.79 -26.71
C SER A 61 -12.55 -31.07 -28.00
N ALA A 62 -12.64 -31.74 -29.15
CA ALA A 62 -12.37 -31.12 -30.46
C ALA A 62 -13.27 -29.90 -30.72
N ARG A 63 -14.56 -30.00 -30.40
CA ARG A 63 -15.50 -28.87 -30.50
C ARG A 63 -15.10 -27.70 -29.62
N LEU A 64 -14.69 -27.95 -28.37
CA LEU A 64 -14.28 -26.90 -27.44
C LEU A 64 -13.01 -26.19 -27.93
N GLN A 65 -12.01 -26.95 -28.38
CA GLN A 65 -10.76 -26.43 -28.94
C GLN A 65 -11.03 -25.55 -30.17
N VAL A 66 -11.80 -26.04 -31.14
CA VAL A 66 -12.16 -25.28 -32.33
C VAL A 66 -12.92 -24.01 -31.97
N ARG A 67 -13.83 -24.08 -30.99
CA ARG A 67 -14.59 -22.91 -30.54
C ARG A 67 -13.68 -21.84 -29.92
N GLY A 68 -12.67 -22.24 -29.14
CA GLY A 68 -11.66 -21.32 -28.61
C GLY A 68 -10.84 -20.65 -29.71
N VAL A 69 -10.41 -21.40 -30.73
CA VAL A 69 -9.67 -20.86 -31.89
C VAL A 69 -10.55 -19.89 -32.70
N ALA A 70 -11.79 -20.28 -32.99
CA ALA A 70 -12.74 -19.45 -33.74
C ALA A 70 -13.11 -18.15 -33.01
N LEU A 71 -13.15 -18.17 -31.66
CA LEU A 71 -13.43 -16.99 -30.84
C LEU A 71 -12.41 -15.86 -31.05
N ILE A 72 -11.13 -16.23 -31.18
CA ILE A 72 -10.01 -15.28 -31.31
C ILE A 72 -9.58 -15.08 -32.77
N ALA A 73 -10.17 -15.80 -33.73
CA ALA A 73 -9.71 -15.85 -35.12
C ALA A 73 -9.70 -14.47 -35.81
N ASN A 74 -10.64 -13.59 -35.45
CA ASN A 74 -10.70 -12.21 -35.94
C ASN A 74 -9.94 -11.18 -35.05
N GLY A 75 -9.26 -11.61 -33.97
CA GLY A 75 -8.51 -10.74 -33.04
C GLY A 75 -9.22 -10.45 -31.71
N LEU A 76 -8.44 -10.08 -30.67
CA LEU A 76 -8.95 -9.90 -29.29
C LEU A 76 -9.99 -8.76 -29.17
N GLY A 77 -9.84 -7.69 -29.95
CA GLY A 77 -10.81 -6.58 -30.00
C GLY A 77 -12.19 -6.96 -30.57
N HIS A 78 -12.31 -8.14 -31.20
CA HIS A 78 -13.55 -8.63 -31.78
C HIS A 78 -14.20 -9.77 -30.99
N ILE A 79 -13.67 -10.14 -29.81
CA ILE A 79 -14.19 -11.25 -28.99
C ILE A 79 -15.69 -11.12 -28.71
N LEU A 80 -16.15 -9.94 -28.29
CA LEU A 80 -17.56 -9.72 -28.00
C LEU A 80 -18.42 -9.92 -29.27
N LYS A 81 -17.98 -9.37 -30.40
CA LYS A 81 -18.64 -9.59 -31.71
C LYS A 81 -18.64 -11.07 -32.11
N SER A 82 -17.54 -11.79 -31.89
CA SER A 82 -17.45 -13.23 -32.14
C SER A 82 -18.39 -14.05 -31.24
N ILE A 83 -18.59 -13.64 -29.99
CA ILE A 83 -19.51 -14.29 -29.04
C ILE A 83 -20.96 -14.11 -29.49
N PHE A 84 -21.35 -12.87 -29.82
CA PHE A 84 -22.74 -12.54 -30.12
C PHE A 84 -23.15 -12.85 -31.56
N SER A 85 -22.28 -12.56 -32.53
CA SER A 85 -22.59 -12.66 -33.96
C SER A 85 -21.95 -13.90 -34.62
N GLY A 86 -20.76 -14.32 -34.17
CA GLY A 86 -20.00 -15.42 -34.76
C GLY A 86 -18.66 -14.98 -35.37
N ALA A 87 -17.89 -15.95 -35.87
CA ALA A 87 -16.61 -15.68 -36.53
C ALA A 87 -16.84 -15.14 -37.95
N GLN A 88 -16.13 -14.07 -38.33
CA GLN A 88 -16.20 -13.45 -39.66
C GLN A 88 -15.18 -14.13 -40.57
N LEU A 89 -15.61 -15.09 -41.38
CA LEU A 89 -14.72 -15.89 -42.22
C LEU A 89 -14.11 -15.11 -43.38
N ASP A 90 -14.77 -14.02 -43.80
CA ASP A 90 -14.36 -13.08 -44.83
C ASP A 90 -13.42 -11.95 -44.33
N ALA A 91 -13.08 -11.95 -43.04
CA ALA A 91 -12.21 -10.95 -42.41
C ALA A 91 -11.15 -11.59 -41.50
N LEU A 92 -10.57 -12.73 -41.92
CA LEU A 92 -9.56 -13.46 -41.14
C LEU A 92 -8.13 -12.99 -41.41
N ARG A 93 -7.86 -12.40 -42.58
CA ARG A 93 -6.57 -11.76 -42.88
C ARG A 93 -6.26 -10.66 -41.87
N GLY A 94 -4.99 -10.56 -41.47
CA GLY A 94 -4.55 -9.60 -40.45
C GLY A 94 -4.88 -9.99 -39.00
N GLY A 95 -5.67 -11.05 -38.78
CA GLY A 95 -5.94 -11.61 -37.47
C GLY A 95 -4.74 -12.40 -36.88
N PRO A 96 -4.82 -12.82 -35.61
CA PRO A 96 -3.72 -13.50 -34.91
C PRO A 96 -3.33 -14.86 -35.51
N LEU A 97 -4.20 -15.45 -36.33
CA LEU A 97 -3.98 -16.74 -37.00
C LEU A 97 -3.46 -16.60 -38.44
N ASP A 98 -3.39 -15.38 -39.00
CA ASP A 98 -2.92 -15.16 -40.37
C ASP A 98 -1.39 -15.12 -40.43
N LYS A 99 -0.83 -16.05 -41.20
CA LYS A 99 0.61 -16.15 -41.46
C LYS A 99 1.08 -15.30 -42.65
N ARG A 100 0.21 -14.46 -43.24
CA ARG A 100 0.52 -13.57 -44.36
C ARG A 100 1.27 -14.27 -45.50
N GLY A 101 0.87 -15.51 -45.80
CA GLY A 101 1.47 -16.34 -46.84
C GLY A 101 2.77 -17.06 -46.44
N ALA A 102 3.36 -16.81 -45.27
CA ALA A 102 4.64 -17.41 -44.86
C ALA A 102 4.55 -18.89 -44.40
N GLY A 103 3.34 -19.45 -44.27
CA GLY A 103 3.11 -20.83 -43.82
C GLY A 103 3.38 -21.88 -44.90
N SER A 104 2.37 -22.21 -45.71
CA SER A 104 2.51 -23.15 -46.83
C SER A 104 2.95 -22.49 -48.14
N ARG A 105 2.68 -21.18 -48.31
CA ARG A 105 2.73 -20.42 -49.57
C ARG A 105 1.83 -20.94 -50.70
N ILE A 106 1.23 -22.12 -50.57
CA ILE A 106 0.23 -22.66 -51.50
C ILE A 106 -0.94 -21.69 -51.68
N LEU A 107 -1.40 -21.04 -50.60
CA LEU A 107 -2.37 -19.95 -50.69
C LEU A 107 -1.67 -18.61 -50.45
N GLY A 108 -1.55 -17.79 -51.48
CA GLY A 108 -0.95 -16.46 -51.45
C GLY A 108 -1.76 -15.47 -50.60
N VAL A 109 -1.18 -14.31 -50.27
CA VAL A 109 -1.85 -13.26 -49.47
C VAL A 109 -3.09 -12.67 -50.15
N ASP A 110 -3.12 -12.72 -51.49
CA ASP A 110 -4.24 -12.34 -52.34
C ASP A 110 -5.34 -13.43 -52.42
N GLY A 111 -5.13 -14.57 -51.76
CA GLY A 111 -6.06 -15.69 -51.74
C GLY A 111 -6.05 -16.52 -53.02
N LYS A 112 -5.03 -16.38 -53.88
CA LYS A 112 -4.80 -17.24 -55.06
C LYS A 112 -3.95 -18.46 -54.70
N VAL A 113 -4.22 -19.58 -55.36
CA VAL A 113 -3.43 -20.80 -55.18
C VAL A 113 -2.20 -20.75 -56.08
N ASN A 114 -1.04 -21.13 -55.54
CA ASN A 114 0.20 -21.29 -56.28
C ASN A 114 0.47 -22.79 -56.50
N GLU A 115 0.31 -23.25 -57.74
CA GLU A 115 0.55 -24.65 -58.13
C GLU A 115 2.00 -25.09 -57.96
N ASP A 116 2.97 -24.19 -58.13
CA ASP A 116 4.38 -24.52 -57.94
C ASP A 116 4.66 -24.90 -56.47
N GLU A 117 3.91 -24.33 -55.53
CA GLU A 117 4.01 -24.67 -54.11
C GLU A 117 3.34 -26.02 -53.79
N ILE A 118 2.35 -26.46 -54.58
CA ILE A 118 1.78 -27.81 -54.50
C ILE A 118 2.76 -28.83 -55.07
N ALA A 119 3.39 -28.54 -56.21
CA ALA A 119 4.46 -29.35 -56.78
C ALA A 119 5.66 -29.46 -55.82
N ARG A 120 6.00 -28.35 -55.14
CA ARG A 120 7.02 -28.36 -54.10
C ARG A 120 6.59 -29.18 -52.89
N PHE A 121 5.34 -29.05 -52.41
CA PHE A 121 4.83 -29.91 -51.34
C PHE A 121 4.99 -31.40 -51.68
N ALA A 122 4.61 -31.79 -52.91
CA ALA A 122 4.81 -33.13 -53.44
C ALA A 122 6.27 -33.62 -53.41
N SER A 123 7.25 -32.73 -53.61
CA SER A 123 8.69 -33.10 -53.59
C SER A 123 9.22 -33.56 -52.23
N PHE A 124 8.49 -33.31 -51.13
CA PHE A 124 8.83 -33.80 -49.79
C PHE A 124 8.20 -35.17 -49.48
N GLY A 125 7.31 -35.66 -50.35
CA GLY A 125 6.57 -36.88 -50.15
C GLY A 125 7.12 -38.08 -50.90
N ARG A 126 6.44 -39.20 -50.74
CA ARG A 126 6.71 -40.46 -51.46
C ARG A 126 5.41 -41.17 -51.79
N THR A 127 5.52 -42.27 -52.51
CA THR A 127 4.37 -43.09 -52.89
C THR A 127 3.86 -43.89 -51.68
N TYR A 128 2.56 -43.80 -51.42
CA TYR A 128 1.84 -44.54 -50.40
C TYR A 128 0.78 -45.44 -51.04
N THR A 129 0.45 -46.54 -50.37
CA THR A 129 -0.68 -47.42 -50.75
C THR A 129 -2.00 -46.76 -50.34
N ASP A 130 -2.94 -46.56 -51.27
CA ASP A 130 -4.28 -46.08 -50.94
C ASP A 130 -5.08 -47.21 -50.26
N PRO A 131 -5.68 -46.97 -49.08
CA PRO A 131 -6.57 -47.94 -48.43
C PRO A 131 -7.73 -48.44 -49.31
N ASN A 132 -8.11 -47.71 -50.36
CA ASN A 132 -9.16 -48.09 -51.32
C ASN A 132 -8.61 -48.77 -52.59
N GLY A 133 -7.30 -49.04 -52.66
CA GLY A 133 -6.62 -49.69 -53.78
C GLY A 133 -5.80 -48.72 -54.64
N GLY A 134 -4.63 -49.18 -55.09
CA GLY A 134 -3.67 -48.39 -55.88
C GLY A 134 -2.56 -47.74 -55.04
N SER A 135 -1.77 -46.87 -55.67
CA SER A 135 -0.71 -46.11 -55.03
C SER A 135 -0.75 -44.64 -55.46
N GLU A 136 -0.51 -43.72 -54.54
CA GLU A 136 -0.52 -42.27 -54.82
C GLU A 136 0.60 -41.54 -54.08
N LEU A 137 0.93 -40.33 -54.54
CA LEU A 137 1.92 -39.48 -53.88
C LEU A 137 1.29 -38.78 -52.66
N GLY A 138 1.97 -38.82 -51.52
CA GLY A 138 1.51 -38.21 -50.28
C GLY A 138 2.63 -37.94 -49.30
N LEU A 139 2.29 -37.28 -48.19
CA LEU A 139 3.23 -37.01 -47.10
C LEU A 139 2.68 -37.50 -45.77
N ASN A 140 3.47 -38.23 -44.99
CA ASN A 140 3.14 -38.54 -43.59
C ASN A 140 3.52 -37.41 -42.63
N ALA A 141 3.38 -37.65 -41.32
CA ALA A 141 3.64 -36.64 -40.29
C ALA A 141 5.09 -36.12 -40.30
N SER A 142 6.09 -37.00 -40.44
CA SER A 142 7.50 -36.60 -40.41
C SER A 142 7.91 -35.84 -41.68
N GLU A 143 7.41 -36.24 -42.85
CA GLU A 143 7.62 -35.54 -44.12
C GLU A 143 6.97 -34.14 -44.11
N ILE A 144 5.77 -34.02 -43.53
CA ILE A 144 5.11 -32.74 -43.29
C ILE A 144 5.94 -31.84 -42.36
N GLU A 145 6.55 -32.39 -41.30
CA GLU A 145 7.42 -31.62 -40.42
C GLU A 145 8.66 -31.09 -41.15
N ILE A 146 9.25 -31.88 -42.04
CA ILE A 146 10.39 -31.44 -42.87
C ILE A 146 9.95 -30.30 -43.81
N PHE A 147 8.82 -30.46 -44.50
CA PHE A 147 8.24 -29.42 -45.36
C PHE A 147 7.98 -28.12 -44.60
N MET A 148 7.39 -28.21 -43.39
CA MET A 148 7.10 -27.05 -42.55
C MET A 148 8.39 -26.35 -42.08
N ARG A 149 9.40 -27.12 -41.68
CA ARG A 149 10.69 -26.58 -41.25
C ARG A 149 11.40 -25.84 -42.39
N ASP A 150 11.38 -26.41 -43.59
CA ASP A 150 11.98 -25.78 -44.77
C ASP A 150 11.23 -24.50 -45.17
N ASN A 151 9.90 -24.48 -45.06
CA ASN A 151 9.11 -23.26 -45.28
C ASN A 151 9.39 -22.15 -44.28
N LEU A 152 9.54 -22.48 -42.98
CA LEU A 152 9.92 -21.50 -41.95
C LEU A 152 11.31 -20.94 -42.21
N LYS A 153 12.27 -21.78 -42.61
CA LYS A 153 13.62 -21.35 -43.00
C LYS A 153 13.54 -20.39 -44.20
N ARG A 154 12.75 -20.73 -45.21
CA ARG A 154 12.52 -19.92 -46.42
C ARG A 154 11.75 -18.61 -46.14
N ALA A 155 11.01 -18.53 -45.04
CA ALA A 155 10.32 -17.30 -44.62
C ALA A 155 11.27 -16.26 -44.01
N GLY A 156 12.44 -16.66 -43.48
CA GLY A 156 13.46 -15.74 -42.98
C GLY A 156 12.90 -14.69 -42.00
N SER A 157 13.21 -13.41 -42.22
CA SER A 157 12.74 -12.30 -41.39
C SER A 157 11.21 -12.06 -41.43
N ALA A 158 10.50 -12.64 -42.41
CA ALA A 158 9.04 -12.59 -42.44
C ALA A 158 8.39 -13.57 -41.44
N ALA A 159 9.15 -14.55 -40.90
CA ALA A 159 8.65 -15.45 -39.87
C ALA A 159 8.51 -14.72 -38.53
N ARG A 160 7.32 -14.76 -37.93
CA ARG A 160 7.11 -14.26 -36.56
C ARG A 160 7.35 -15.37 -35.54
N TRP A 161 7.69 -14.98 -34.32
CA TRP A 161 8.05 -15.91 -33.23
C TRP A 161 6.97 -16.99 -32.97
N TYR A 162 5.69 -16.68 -33.24
CA TYR A 162 4.56 -17.60 -33.04
C TYR A 162 4.19 -18.42 -34.29
N TYR A 163 4.80 -18.20 -35.46
CA TYR A 163 4.50 -18.99 -36.68
C TYR A 163 4.81 -20.49 -36.53
N PRO A 164 5.94 -20.91 -35.92
CA PRO A 164 6.19 -22.32 -35.64
C PRO A 164 5.11 -22.95 -34.77
N LEU A 165 4.59 -22.20 -33.79
CA LEU A 165 3.50 -22.66 -32.93
C LEU A 165 2.21 -22.85 -33.75
N LEU A 166 1.83 -21.90 -34.61
CA LEU A 166 0.65 -22.03 -35.47
C LEU A 166 0.76 -23.17 -36.49
N MET A 167 1.95 -23.42 -37.05
CA MET A 167 2.16 -24.48 -38.03
C MET A 167 2.03 -25.89 -37.44
N LYS A 168 2.38 -26.08 -36.17
CA LYS A 168 2.15 -27.35 -35.43
C LYS A 168 0.66 -27.74 -35.35
N PHE A 169 -0.25 -26.81 -35.58
CA PHE A 169 -1.69 -27.06 -35.55
C PHE A 169 -2.35 -27.11 -36.93
N GLU A 170 -1.71 -26.71 -38.02
CA GLU A 170 -2.38 -26.69 -39.34
C GLU A 170 -2.23 -28.00 -40.10
N TRP A 171 -1.01 -28.35 -40.48
CA TRP A 171 -0.76 -29.53 -41.29
C TRP A 171 -0.98 -30.85 -40.53
N PRO A 172 -0.58 -30.99 -39.26
CA PRO A 172 -0.88 -32.19 -38.49
C PRO A 172 -2.39 -32.38 -38.26
N ILE A 173 -3.16 -31.31 -38.08
CA ILE A 173 -4.62 -31.40 -37.98
C ILE A 173 -5.22 -31.77 -39.34
N LEU A 174 -4.72 -31.19 -40.43
CA LEU A 174 -5.18 -31.54 -41.77
C LEU A 174 -4.91 -33.02 -42.08
N LEU A 175 -3.70 -33.53 -41.79
CA LEU A 175 -3.36 -34.95 -41.86
C LEU A 175 -4.28 -35.80 -40.96
N LYS A 176 -4.61 -35.32 -39.76
CA LYS A 176 -5.53 -36.04 -38.86
C LYS A 176 -6.95 -36.13 -39.44
N ILE A 177 -7.44 -35.06 -40.05
CA ILE A 177 -8.83 -34.96 -40.52
C ILE A 177 -9.00 -35.65 -41.89
N ILE A 178 -8.20 -35.24 -42.87
CA ILE A 178 -8.33 -35.69 -44.26
C ILE A 178 -7.28 -36.73 -44.66
N GLY A 179 -6.29 -37.06 -43.84
CA GLY A 179 -5.32 -38.11 -44.19
C GLY A 179 -5.94 -39.50 -44.38
N LYS A 180 -5.30 -40.31 -45.20
CA LYS A 180 -5.62 -41.73 -45.43
C LYS A 180 -4.70 -42.61 -44.57
N GLY A 181 -5.15 -43.83 -44.26
CA GLY A 181 -4.39 -44.75 -43.41
C GLY A 181 -4.49 -44.50 -41.90
N THR A 182 -3.77 -45.32 -41.13
CA THR A 182 -3.76 -45.31 -39.65
C THR A 182 -2.33 -45.44 -39.13
N GLY A 183 -2.09 -45.00 -37.90
CA GLY A 183 -0.75 -45.08 -37.28
C GLY A 183 0.31 -44.33 -38.09
N GLU A 184 1.50 -44.94 -38.21
CA GLU A 184 2.65 -44.41 -38.96
C GLU A 184 2.47 -44.42 -40.48
N ASP A 185 1.54 -45.24 -40.99
CA ASP A 185 1.16 -45.29 -42.41
C ASP A 185 0.12 -44.22 -42.76
N ARG A 186 -0.24 -43.34 -41.83
CA ARG A 186 -1.15 -42.23 -42.11
C ARG A 186 -0.44 -41.16 -42.94
N TYR A 187 -0.98 -40.85 -44.10
CA TYR A 187 -0.44 -39.85 -45.03
C TYR A 187 -1.52 -38.91 -45.58
N LEU A 188 -1.08 -37.75 -46.05
CA LEU A 188 -1.89 -36.73 -46.68
C LEU A 188 -1.61 -36.75 -48.19
N GLY A 189 -2.58 -37.23 -48.99
CA GLY A 189 -2.44 -37.33 -50.44
C GLY A 189 -2.28 -35.95 -51.10
N VAL A 190 -1.34 -35.83 -52.04
CA VAL A 190 -1.12 -34.59 -52.79
C VAL A 190 -2.37 -34.21 -53.61
N ALA A 191 -3.08 -35.20 -54.14
CA ALA A 191 -4.34 -34.99 -54.85
C ALA A 191 -5.43 -34.36 -53.94
N ASP A 192 -5.60 -34.89 -52.72
CA ASP A 192 -6.57 -34.32 -51.75
C ASP A 192 -6.20 -32.88 -51.36
N VAL A 193 -4.90 -32.57 -51.22
CA VAL A 193 -4.43 -31.20 -50.97
C VAL A 193 -4.74 -30.30 -52.16
N ARG A 194 -4.43 -30.75 -53.39
CA ARG A 194 -4.72 -29.98 -54.60
C ARG A 194 -6.23 -29.69 -54.73
N THR A 195 -7.09 -30.68 -54.54
CA THR A 195 -8.55 -30.52 -54.56
C THR A 195 -9.03 -29.55 -53.48
N LEU A 196 -8.52 -29.65 -52.25
CA LEU A 196 -8.92 -28.75 -51.17
C LEU A 196 -8.54 -27.28 -51.46
N PHE A 197 -7.36 -27.04 -52.03
CA PHE A 197 -6.89 -25.69 -52.29
C PHE A 197 -7.53 -25.07 -53.54
N ASN A 198 -7.57 -25.80 -54.66
CA ASN A 198 -8.09 -25.28 -55.93
C ASN A 198 -9.60 -25.32 -56.02
N GLU A 199 -10.16 -26.51 -55.82
CA GLU A 199 -11.58 -26.77 -56.03
C GLU A 199 -12.40 -26.41 -54.79
N ARG A 200 -11.74 -26.26 -53.63
CA ARG A 200 -12.38 -25.94 -52.34
C ARG A 200 -13.42 -27.02 -51.99
N GLN A 201 -13.06 -28.26 -52.29
CA GLN A 201 -13.88 -29.44 -52.07
C GLN A 201 -13.16 -30.38 -51.11
N PHE A 202 -13.96 -31.16 -50.40
CA PHE A 202 -13.49 -32.25 -49.56
C PHE A 202 -13.69 -33.59 -50.26
N PRO A 203 -12.81 -34.57 -50.00
CA PRO A 203 -13.05 -35.93 -50.45
C PRO A 203 -14.35 -36.49 -49.85
N ALA A 204 -15.04 -37.36 -50.58
CA ALA A 204 -16.36 -37.91 -50.20
C ALA A 204 -16.41 -38.49 -48.77
N ARG A 205 -15.32 -39.13 -48.31
CA ARG A 205 -15.16 -39.66 -46.95
C ARG A 205 -15.29 -38.62 -45.82
N ILE A 206 -15.03 -37.36 -46.12
CA ILE A 206 -15.12 -36.24 -45.18
C ILE A 206 -16.52 -35.64 -45.24
N ASN A 207 -17.10 -35.53 -46.42
CA ASN A 207 -18.47 -35.07 -46.61
C ASN A 207 -19.48 -35.91 -45.82
N GLN A 208 -19.28 -37.23 -45.78
CA GLN A 208 -20.11 -38.14 -44.95
C GLN A 208 -20.04 -37.84 -43.45
N ARG A 209 -18.90 -37.33 -42.94
CA ARG A 209 -18.74 -36.98 -41.53
C ARG A 209 -19.40 -35.65 -41.17
N LEU A 210 -19.54 -34.76 -42.15
CA LEU A 210 -19.98 -33.37 -41.96
C LEU A 210 -21.51 -33.21 -41.81
N VAL A 211 -22.31 -34.22 -42.17
CA VAL A 211 -23.78 -34.20 -42.06
C VAL A 211 -24.23 -34.41 -40.59
N PRO A 212 -24.95 -33.46 -39.97
CA PRO A 212 -25.29 -33.53 -38.55
C PRO A 212 -26.47 -34.50 -38.25
N PRO A 213 -26.44 -35.24 -37.13
CA PRO A 213 -27.61 -35.97 -36.63
C PRO A 213 -28.61 -35.03 -35.93
N VAL A 214 -29.91 -35.30 -36.08
CA VAL A 214 -31.00 -34.51 -35.51
C VAL A 214 -31.16 -34.79 -34.01
N LEU A 215 -31.14 -33.76 -33.16
CA LEU A 215 -31.26 -33.86 -31.69
C LEU A 215 -32.67 -33.48 -31.20
N SER A 216 -33.15 -34.16 -30.15
CA SER A 216 -34.49 -33.93 -29.58
C SER A 216 -34.57 -32.67 -28.68
N THR A 217 -35.79 -32.23 -28.38
CA THR A 217 -36.07 -30.99 -27.62
C THR A 217 -35.51 -31.01 -26.19
N CYS A 218 -35.47 -32.17 -25.52
CA CYS A 218 -34.89 -32.33 -24.18
C CYS A 218 -33.36 -32.11 -24.18
N GLN A 219 -32.67 -32.56 -25.24
CA GLN A 219 -31.22 -32.37 -25.40
C GLN A 219 -30.83 -30.90 -25.64
N ARG A 220 -31.75 -30.07 -26.17
CA ARG A 220 -31.53 -28.62 -26.38
C ARG A 220 -31.52 -27.83 -25.06
N VAL A 221 -32.41 -28.16 -24.12
CA VAL A 221 -32.49 -27.48 -22.81
C VAL A 221 -31.24 -27.79 -21.96
N VAL A 222 -30.83 -29.07 -21.90
CA VAL A 222 -29.60 -29.48 -21.19
C VAL A 222 -28.34 -28.85 -21.80
N ARG A 223 -28.25 -28.78 -23.14
CA ARG A 223 -27.15 -28.05 -23.82
C ARG A 223 -27.17 -26.54 -23.52
N GLY A 224 -28.34 -25.92 -23.36
CA GLY A 224 -28.48 -24.52 -22.99
C GLY A 224 -27.92 -24.24 -21.58
N ALA A 225 -28.33 -25.05 -20.60
CA ALA A 225 -27.83 -24.96 -19.23
C ALA A 225 -26.30 -25.20 -19.15
N LEU A 226 -25.77 -26.20 -19.86
CA LEU A 226 -24.33 -26.47 -19.91
C LEU A 226 -23.53 -25.36 -20.60
N LYS A 227 -24.08 -24.71 -21.63
CA LYS A 227 -23.44 -23.55 -22.29
C LYS A 227 -23.38 -22.34 -21.36
N LEU A 228 -24.45 -22.09 -20.60
CA LEU A 228 -24.46 -21.01 -19.61
C LEU A 228 -23.46 -21.30 -18.49
N ALA A 229 -23.42 -22.54 -17.98
CA ALA A 229 -22.45 -22.95 -16.97
C ALA A 229 -20.99 -22.80 -17.47
N ALA A 230 -20.68 -23.24 -18.69
CA ALA A 230 -19.35 -23.10 -19.26
C ALA A 230 -18.95 -21.65 -19.51
N LEU A 231 -19.88 -20.79 -19.92
CA LEU A 231 -19.65 -19.35 -20.07
C LEU A 231 -19.37 -18.71 -18.70
N LEU A 232 -20.16 -19.03 -17.69
CA LEU A 232 -19.95 -18.54 -16.33
C LEU A 232 -18.60 -18.99 -15.76
N VAL A 233 -18.17 -20.23 -16.01
CA VAL A 233 -16.84 -20.72 -15.64
C VAL A 233 -15.74 -19.96 -16.39
N ALA A 234 -15.88 -19.74 -17.70
CA ALA A 234 -14.87 -19.01 -18.48
C ALA A 234 -14.75 -17.54 -18.05
N VAL A 235 -15.88 -16.87 -17.81
CA VAL A 235 -15.91 -15.50 -17.27
C VAL A 235 -15.31 -15.48 -15.87
N GLY A 236 -15.65 -16.46 -15.03
CA GLY A 236 -15.05 -16.62 -13.70
C GLY A 236 -13.54 -16.81 -13.74
N LEU A 237 -13.02 -17.59 -14.67
CA LEU A 237 -11.58 -17.80 -14.86
C LEU A 237 -10.86 -16.53 -15.35
N VAL A 238 -11.45 -15.79 -16.31
CA VAL A 238 -10.89 -14.51 -16.77
C VAL A 238 -10.89 -13.48 -15.65
N ALA A 239 -11.98 -13.38 -14.89
CA ALA A 239 -12.07 -12.51 -13.73
C ALA A 239 -11.03 -12.90 -12.67
N LEU A 240 -10.82 -14.19 -12.44
CA LEU A 240 -9.82 -14.69 -11.50
C LEU A 240 -8.39 -14.38 -11.95
N VAL A 241 -8.07 -14.53 -13.24
CA VAL A 241 -6.78 -14.11 -13.81
C VAL A 241 -6.59 -12.61 -13.68
N ALA A 242 -7.62 -11.80 -13.98
CA ALA A 242 -7.54 -10.36 -13.85
C ALA A 242 -7.32 -9.91 -12.40
N VAL A 243 -8.03 -10.52 -11.44
CA VAL A 243 -7.86 -10.23 -10.01
C VAL A 243 -6.49 -10.66 -9.51
N ALA A 244 -5.96 -11.79 -9.99
CA ALA A 244 -4.66 -12.29 -9.59
C ALA A 244 -3.50 -11.46 -10.17
N GLU A 245 -3.46 -11.32 -11.48
CA GLU A 245 -2.30 -10.72 -12.14
C GLU A 245 -2.40 -9.20 -12.28
N PHE A 246 -3.61 -8.62 -12.19
CA PHE A 246 -3.88 -7.19 -12.38
C PHE A 246 -4.82 -6.58 -11.31
N PRO A 247 -4.56 -6.79 -10.00
CA PRO A 247 -5.47 -6.39 -8.92
C PRO A 247 -5.75 -4.88 -8.90
N ASN A 248 -4.75 -4.05 -9.23
CA ASN A 248 -4.90 -2.59 -9.24
C ASN A 248 -5.85 -2.13 -10.35
N GLN A 249 -5.75 -2.72 -11.55
CA GLN A 249 -6.62 -2.43 -12.68
C GLN A 249 -8.05 -2.87 -12.38
N VAL A 250 -8.23 -4.05 -11.77
CA VAL A 250 -9.56 -4.51 -11.35
C VAL A 250 -10.14 -3.60 -10.27
N ARG A 251 -9.33 -3.21 -9.26
CA ARG A 251 -9.74 -2.31 -8.19
C ARG A 251 -10.25 -0.97 -8.74
N ALA A 252 -9.57 -0.41 -9.74
CA ALA A 252 -9.97 0.85 -10.39
C ALA A 252 -11.30 0.75 -11.16
N MET A 253 -11.67 -0.44 -11.63
CA MET A 253 -12.94 -0.69 -12.33
C MET A 253 -14.12 -0.96 -11.38
N LEU A 254 -13.85 -1.27 -10.10
CA LEU A 254 -14.89 -1.56 -9.12
C LEU A 254 -15.45 -0.27 -8.47
N PRO A 255 -16.73 -0.27 -8.05
CA PRO A 255 -17.26 0.80 -7.21
C PRO A 255 -16.44 0.92 -5.92
N GLN A 256 -15.87 2.08 -5.64
CA GLN A 256 -14.98 2.30 -4.48
C GLN A 256 -15.69 2.17 -3.12
N LYS A 257 -17.04 2.15 -3.10
CA LYS A 257 -17.86 1.89 -1.91
C LYS A 257 -18.36 0.43 -1.81
N GLY A 258 -17.94 -0.45 -2.72
CA GLY A 258 -18.43 -1.83 -2.82
C GLY A 258 -17.62 -2.84 -2.00
N ILE A 259 -18.26 -3.91 -1.52
CA ILE A 259 -17.60 -4.98 -0.73
C ILE A 259 -16.44 -5.63 -1.50
N LEU A 260 -16.54 -5.76 -2.82
CA LEU A 260 -15.53 -6.39 -3.66
C LEU A 260 -14.21 -5.61 -3.68
N VAL A 261 -14.24 -4.27 -3.60
CA VAL A 261 -13.02 -3.45 -3.60
C VAL A 261 -12.22 -3.63 -2.30
N ASN A 262 -12.93 -3.89 -1.20
CA ASN A 262 -12.34 -4.11 0.12
C ASN A 262 -11.68 -5.48 0.26
N LEU A 263 -11.95 -6.42 -0.65
CA LEU A 263 -11.29 -7.72 -0.72
C LEU A 263 -9.99 -7.69 -1.52
N LEU A 264 -9.69 -6.59 -2.20
CA LEU A 264 -8.45 -6.39 -2.95
C LEU A 264 -7.46 -5.58 -2.09
N PRO A 265 -6.16 -5.89 -2.16
CA PRO A 265 -5.15 -5.10 -1.45
C PRO A 265 -5.18 -3.64 -1.91
N PRO A 266 -4.87 -2.67 -1.03
CA PRO A 266 -4.65 -1.31 -1.46
C PRO A 266 -3.46 -1.25 -2.42
N PRO A 267 -3.50 -0.38 -3.45
CA PRO A 267 -2.35 -0.18 -4.31
C PRO A 267 -1.20 0.45 -3.51
N LEU A 268 0.03 0.05 -3.81
CA LEU A 268 1.25 0.61 -3.22
C LEU A 268 2.07 1.32 -4.30
N PRO A 269 2.72 2.46 -3.99
CA PRO A 269 3.64 3.12 -4.90
C PRO A 269 4.74 2.18 -5.37
N ALA A 270 5.23 2.40 -6.58
CA ALA A 270 6.48 1.80 -7.01
C ALA A 270 7.62 2.37 -6.14
N VAL A 271 8.47 1.50 -5.62
CA VAL A 271 9.68 1.86 -4.89
C VAL A 271 10.72 2.33 -5.93
N PRO A 272 11.12 3.62 -5.94
CA PRO A 272 12.18 4.11 -6.81
C PRO A 272 13.50 3.39 -6.52
N GLU A 273 14.35 3.27 -7.54
CA GLU A 273 15.69 2.72 -7.37
C GLU A 273 16.56 3.68 -6.55
N THR A 274 17.00 3.23 -5.38
CA THR A 274 17.96 3.95 -4.54
C THR A 274 19.39 3.62 -4.98
N LYS A 275 20.08 4.61 -5.57
CA LYS A 275 21.50 4.51 -5.96
C LYS A 275 22.43 4.69 -4.77
N ALA A 276 22.04 5.53 -3.82
CA ALA A 276 22.77 5.77 -2.57
C ALA A 276 21.81 6.20 -1.46
N ALA A 277 22.15 5.88 -0.22
CA ALA A 277 21.41 6.30 0.96
C ALA A 277 22.37 6.91 1.98
N PHE A 278 21.93 7.97 2.66
CA PHE A 278 22.71 8.66 3.69
C PHE A 278 21.84 8.98 4.90
N TRP A 279 22.37 8.75 6.09
CA TRP A 279 21.83 9.27 7.34
C TRP A 279 22.55 10.57 7.69
N LEU A 280 21.80 11.60 8.06
CA LEU A 280 22.35 12.88 8.49
C LEU A 280 22.91 12.80 9.93
N GLU A 281 23.99 13.55 10.17
CA GLU A 281 24.55 13.72 11.51
C GLU A 281 23.58 14.51 12.40
N GLN A 282 23.13 13.90 13.49
CA GLN A 282 22.18 14.50 14.43
C GLN A 282 22.56 14.25 15.90
N ASN A 283 23.86 14.13 16.16
CA ASN A 283 24.43 13.91 17.50
C ASN A 283 24.08 12.55 18.14
N TRP A 284 23.79 11.54 17.32
CA TRP A 284 23.59 10.14 17.73
C TRP A 284 24.61 9.24 17.03
N SER A 285 25.14 8.26 17.75
CA SER A 285 25.99 7.24 17.15
C SER A 285 25.16 6.25 16.32
N LEU A 286 25.83 5.45 15.50
CA LEU A 286 25.19 4.36 14.78
C LEU A 286 24.41 3.40 15.69
N LYS A 287 24.94 3.14 16.89
CA LYS A 287 24.31 2.25 17.89
C LYS A 287 23.06 2.88 18.46
N ASP A 288 23.12 4.17 18.80
CA ASP A 288 21.99 4.93 19.36
C ASP A 288 20.82 4.93 18.37
N ARG A 289 21.12 5.24 17.11
CA ARG A 289 20.15 5.22 16.01
C ARG A 289 19.51 3.85 15.83
N HIS A 290 20.33 2.81 15.69
CA HIS A 290 19.83 1.44 15.51
C HIS A 290 18.96 0.98 16.69
N TRP A 291 19.35 1.35 17.92
CA TRP A 291 18.56 1.06 19.10
C TRP A 291 17.21 1.79 19.07
N PHE A 292 17.18 3.11 18.82
CA PHE A 292 15.95 3.88 18.71
C PHE A 292 14.98 3.32 17.66
N HIS A 293 15.51 2.81 16.53
CA HIS A 293 14.71 2.23 15.45
C HIS A 293 13.95 0.96 15.86
N HIS A 294 14.50 0.16 16.78
CA HIS A 294 14.04 -1.21 17.02
C HIS A 294 13.74 -1.53 18.50
N ALA A 295 13.99 -0.61 19.43
CA ALA A 295 13.70 -0.81 20.84
C ALA A 295 12.19 -0.89 21.10
N SER A 296 11.71 -2.04 21.58
CA SER A 296 10.28 -2.21 21.88
C SER A 296 9.85 -1.29 23.03
N GLN A 297 8.79 -0.52 22.79
CA GLN A 297 8.09 0.26 23.82
C GLN A 297 7.00 -0.54 24.54
N GLY A 298 6.90 -1.85 24.27
CA GLY A 298 5.84 -2.69 24.83
C GLY A 298 4.64 -2.87 23.90
N THR A 299 4.79 -2.57 22.62
CA THR A 299 3.69 -2.50 21.65
C THR A 299 3.51 -3.83 20.93
N ALA A 300 2.26 -4.24 20.74
CA ALA A 300 1.80 -5.41 19.99
C ALA A 300 0.81 -4.97 18.89
N THR A 301 1.26 -4.03 18.04
CA THR A 301 0.43 -3.36 17.02
C THR A 301 -0.24 -4.32 16.04
N PHE A 302 0.39 -5.46 15.73
CA PHE A 302 -0.22 -6.45 14.85
C PHE A 302 -0.99 -7.50 15.68
N PRO A 303 -2.18 -7.93 15.23
CA PRO A 303 -3.07 -8.79 16.01
C PRO A 303 -2.63 -10.26 16.06
N VAL A 304 -1.43 -10.57 15.56
CA VAL A 304 -0.85 -11.92 15.50
C VAL A 304 0.51 -11.93 16.21
N PRO A 305 0.94 -13.08 16.77
CA PRO A 305 2.31 -13.24 17.27
C PRO A 305 3.39 -12.91 16.24
N TYR A 306 4.59 -12.58 16.71
CA TYR A 306 5.75 -12.24 15.90
C TYR A 306 6.00 -13.31 14.82
N GLU A 307 6.16 -14.57 15.21
CA GLU A 307 6.42 -15.70 14.31
C GLU A 307 5.35 -15.85 13.21
N TRP A 308 4.09 -15.50 13.53
CA TRP A 308 3.00 -15.58 12.57
C TRP A 308 3.10 -14.46 11.55
N PHE A 309 3.38 -13.22 12.00
CA PHE A 309 3.63 -12.09 11.09
C PHE A 309 4.77 -12.42 10.11
N MET A 310 5.84 -13.05 10.60
CA MET A 310 6.97 -13.48 9.76
C MET A 310 6.60 -14.56 8.74
N ALA A 311 5.57 -15.35 9.03
CA ALA A 311 5.05 -16.40 8.17
C ALA A 311 3.90 -15.96 7.23
N LEU A 312 3.36 -14.75 7.39
CA LEU A 312 2.27 -14.23 6.58
C LEU A 312 2.73 -13.89 5.14
N GLU A 313 1.98 -14.35 4.16
CA GLU A 313 2.19 -14.01 2.74
C GLU A 313 1.50 -12.68 2.41
N GLN A 314 2.05 -11.94 1.45
CA GLN A 314 1.41 -10.73 0.94
C GLN A 314 -0.01 -11.02 0.42
N PRO A 315 -0.96 -10.09 0.58
CA PRO A 315 -2.35 -10.23 0.14
C PRO A 315 -2.51 -10.08 -1.38
N ARG A 316 -1.62 -10.69 -2.18
CA ARG A 316 -1.67 -10.73 -3.65
C ARG A 316 -1.93 -12.14 -4.12
N LEU A 317 -2.87 -12.35 -5.04
CA LEU A 317 -3.07 -13.65 -5.66
C LEU A 317 -2.09 -13.81 -6.83
N HIS A 318 -1.49 -14.97 -6.99
CA HIS A 318 -0.66 -15.31 -8.15
C HIS A 318 -1.07 -16.69 -8.64
N LEU A 319 -1.23 -16.85 -9.95
CA LEU A 319 -1.68 -18.13 -10.53
C LEU A 319 -0.53 -19.11 -10.75
N PHE A 320 0.67 -18.59 -11.01
CA PHE A 320 1.82 -19.39 -11.42
C PHE A 320 3.04 -19.22 -10.50
N SER A 321 2.94 -18.42 -9.44
CA SER A 321 4.01 -18.19 -8.47
C SER A 321 3.46 -18.08 -7.04
N LYS A 322 4.36 -18.12 -6.04
CA LYS A 322 4.02 -17.81 -4.65
C LYS A 322 4.10 -16.29 -4.45
N PRO A 323 3.19 -15.67 -3.69
CA PRO A 323 3.35 -14.29 -3.26
C PRO A 323 4.60 -14.14 -2.39
N GLY A 324 5.16 -12.93 -2.35
CA GLY A 324 6.18 -12.57 -1.36
C GLY A 324 5.62 -12.60 0.08
N MET A 325 6.47 -12.32 1.06
CA MET A 325 6.12 -12.31 2.47
C MET A 325 5.78 -10.90 2.95
N MET A 326 4.93 -10.79 3.98
CA MET A 326 4.60 -9.50 4.60
C MET A 326 5.84 -8.79 5.15
N LYS A 327 6.80 -9.55 5.69
CA LYS A 327 8.06 -9.04 6.25
C LYS A 327 9.08 -8.53 5.22
N ASP A 328 8.84 -8.75 3.92
CA ASP A 328 9.82 -8.39 2.90
C ASP A 328 10.04 -6.86 2.90
N SER A 329 11.28 -6.41 3.12
CA SER A 329 11.60 -4.98 3.21
C SER A 329 11.08 -4.18 2.02
N ALA A 330 11.27 -4.69 0.79
CA ALA A 330 10.78 -4.03 -0.43
C ALA A 330 9.25 -3.87 -0.47
N TYR A 331 8.50 -4.76 0.19
CA TYR A 331 7.04 -4.62 0.30
C TYR A 331 6.68 -3.57 1.34
N LEU A 332 7.36 -3.58 2.50
CA LEU A 332 7.15 -2.60 3.57
C LEU A 332 7.59 -1.18 3.17
N GLU A 333 8.61 -1.04 2.32
CA GLU A 333 8.99 0.23 1.68
C GLU A 333 7.85 0.86 0.87
N GLY A 334 6.97 0.04 0.29
CA GLY A 334 5.76 0.52 -0.39
C GLY A 334 4.77 1.23 0.53
N PHE A 335 4.87 1.02 1.85
CA PHE A 335 4.12 1.76 2.86
C PHE A 335 4.91 2.93 3.44
N GLY A 336 6.09 3.25 2.89
CA GLY A 336 6.92 4.38 3.31
C GLY A 336 7.93 4.07 4.42
N PHE A 337 8.10 2.81 4.81
CA PHE A 337 9.11 2.44 5.80
C PHE A 337 10.52 2.47 5.22
N ILE A 338 11.50 2.71 6.09
CA ILE A 338 12.91 2.83 5.73
C ILE A 338 13.62 1.48 5.97
N PRO A 339 14.33 0.91 4.97
CA PRO A 339 15.11 -0.32 5.15
C PRO A 339 16.16 -0.18 6.26
N SER A 340 16.31 -1.23 7.07
CA SER A 340 17.27 -1.32 8.17
C SER A 340 18.07 -2.63 8.08
N PRO A 341 19.37 -2.64 8.44
CA PRO A 341 20.17 -3.87 8.46
C PRO A 341 19.72 -4.80 9.59
N GLN A 342 20.04 -6.09 9.45
CA GLN A 342 19.82 -7.08 10.53
C GLN A 342 20.69 -6.78 11.77
N SER A 343 21.90 -6.31 11.53
CA SER A 343 22.87 -5.95 12.55
C SER A 343 23.78 -4.85 12.03
N ILE A 344 24.16 -3.95 12.94
CA ILE A 344 25.21 -2.95 12.68
C ILE A 344 26.63 -3.51 12.80
N GLN A 345 26.78 -4.73 13.34
CA GLN A 345 28.06 -5.45 13.42
C GLN A 345 28.28 -6.27 12.15
N THR A 346 28.36 -5.59 11.01
CA THR A 346 28.57 -6.21 9.69
C THR A 346 29.54 -5.37 8.85
N ASP A 347 29.86 -5.83 7.65
CA ASP A 347 30.80 -5.15 6.78
C ASP A 347 30.26 -3.80 6.28
N THR A 348 31.18 -2.86 6.02
CA THR A 348 30.85 -1.50 5.57
C THR A 348 30.04 -1.47 4.28
N THR A 349 30.19 -2.44 3.38
CA THR A 349 29.42 -2.51 2.11
C THR A 349 27.96 -2.80 2.40
N THR A 350 27.67 -3.73 3.30
CA THR A 350 26.31 -4.01 3.76
C THR A 350 25.70 -2.77 4.42
N LEU A 351 26.42 -2.12 5.34
CA LEU A 351 25.93 -0.91 6.01
C LEU A 351 25.65 0.25 5.03
N ARG A 352 26.49 0.44 3.99
CA ARG A 352 26.30 1.48 2.98
C ARG A 352 24.97 1.36 2.23
N ARG A 353 24.47 0.15 2.00
CA ARG A 353 23.16 -0.07 1.35
C ARG A 353 21.99 0.53 2.14
N PHE A 354 22.15 0.60 3.47
CA PHE A 354 21.18 1.21 4.38
C PHE A 354 21.54 2.64 4.78
N GLY A 355 22.62 3.20 4.22
CA GLY A 355 23.18 4.50 4.59
C GLY A 355 23.86 4.54 5.96
N TYR A 356 24.10 3.39 6.61
CA TYR A 356 24.69 3.29 7.95
C TYR A 356 26.22 3.49 7.96
N ALA A 357 26.88 3.43 6.80
CA ALA A 357 28.32 3.60 6.70
C ALA A 357 28.64 4.80 5.79
N ASN A 358 28.53 5.99 6.35
CA ASN A 358 28.79 7.24 5.64
C ASN A 358 30.20 7.77 5.91
N VAL A 359 30.75 8.47 4.92
CA VAL A 359 32.03 9.22 5.01
C VAL A 359 31.86 10.51 5.82
N TYR A 360 30.63 10.81 6.26
CA TYR A 360 30.22 12.08 6.87
C TYR A 360 30.07 12.03 8.38
N GLU A 361 30.27 10.90 9.06
CA GLU A 361 30.43 10.90 10.52
C GLU A 361 31.81 11.48 10.85
N THR A 362 31.87 12.80 10.99
CA THR A 362 33.09 13.56 11.28
C THR A 362 33.31 13.74 12.78
N THR A 363 32.29 13.43 13.58
CA THR A 363 32.27 13.70 15.02
C THR A 363 32.11 12.42 15.84
N GLN A 364 33.06 12.13 16.73
CA GLN A 364 32.85 11.13 17.77
C GLN A 364 31.86 11.67 18.80
N VAL A 365 30.67 11.08 18.85
CA VAL A 365 29.65 11.40 19.85
C VAL A 365 29.75 10.44 21.05
N PRO A 366 29.41 10.88 22.27
CA PRO A 366 29.34 10.00 23.43
C PRO A 366 28.37 8.84 23.16
N ASP A 367 28.84 7.61 23.33
CA ASP A 367 28.04 6.39 23.13
C ASP A 367 27.06 6.23 24.30
N TRP A 368 25.77 6.48 24.05
CA TRP A 368 24.73 6.28 25.05
C TRP A 368 24.43 4.79 25.27
N SER A 369 24.90 3.90 24.38
CA SER A 369 24.57 2.47 24.39
C SER A 369 25.09 1.68 25.58
N THR A 370 25.97 2.24 26.41
CA THR A 370 26.38 1.63 27.68
C THR A 370 25.28 1.67 28.74
N ARG A 371 24.21 2.46 28.52
CA ARG A 371 23.14 2.69 29.50
C ARG A 371 21.92 1.78 29.34
N TRP A 372 21.83 1.01 28.25
CA TRP A 372 20.64 0.21 27.94
C TRP A 372 20.98 -1.16 27.35
N THR A 373 19.97 -2.04 27.34
CA THR A 373 20.07 -3.35 26.71
C THR A 373 20.18 -3.18 25.18
N PRO A 374 21.19 -3.78 24.52
CA PRO A 374 21.28 -3.82 23.07
C PRO A 374 20.01 -4.43 22.45
N VAL A 375 19.67 -3.94 21.26
CA VAL A 375 18.53 -4.45 20.49
C VAL A 375 19.03 -5.14 19.23
N GLU A 376 18.46 -6.30 18.94
CA GLU A 376 18.71 -7.03 17.71
C GLU A 376 17.57 -6.83 16.71
N ASN A 377 17.91 -6.72 15.43
CA ASN A 377 16.96 -6.74 14.32
C ASN A 377 17.14 -8.03 13.52
N VAL A 378 17.09 -9.19 14.19
CA VAL A 378 17.52 -10.49 13.63
C VAL A 378 16.91 -10.82 12.26
N ASP A 379 15.68 -10.40 12.02
CA ASP A 379 14.97 -10.65 10.77
C ASP A 379 15.04 -9.52 9.74
N GLY A 380 15.75 -8.43 10.04
CA GLY A 380 15.98 -7.32 9.11
C GLY A 380 14.71 -6.54 8.80
N LEU A 381 13.85 -6.34 9.82
CA LEU A 381 12.65 -5.53 9.66
C LEU A 381 13.02 -4.05 9.45
N PRO A 382 12.20 -3.27 8.73
CA PRO A 382 12.45 -1.85 8.52
C PRO A 382 12.50 -1.04 9.84
N VAL A 383 13.09 0.16 9.76
CA VAL A 383 13.03 1.16 10.83
C VAL A 383 11.59 1.35 11.27
N GLY A 384 11.34 1.31 12.59
CA GLY A 384 9.99 1.45 13.12
C GLY A 384 9.34 0.15 13.58
N PHE A 385 9.99 -1.01 13.41
CA PHE A 385 9.48 -2.30 13.87
C PHE A 385 10.30 -2.88 15.01
N ALA A 386 9.63 -3.46 16.00
CA ALA A 386 10.28 -4.14 17.11
C ALA A 386 9.63 -5.50 17.42
N ARG A 387 10.48 -6.48 17.75
CA ARG A 387 10.08 -7.72 18.41
C ARG A 387 9.94 -7.45 19.91
N MET A 388 8.81 -7.78 20.49
CA MET A 388 8.59 -7.78 21.93
C MET A 388 8.78 -9.20 22.45
N THR A 389 9.92 -9.46 23.08
CA THR A 389 10.28 -10.77 23.63
C THR A 389 9.82 -10.93 25.07
N GLY A 390 9.57 -12.18 25.50
CA GLY A 390 9.32 -12.47 26.93
C GLY A 390 8.00 -11.89 27.44
N VAL A 391 7.01 -11.84 26.55
CA VAL A 391 5.71 -11.22 26.80
C VAL A 391 4.97 -11.93 27.92
N VAL A 392 4.41 -11.14 28.83
CA VAL A 392 3.50 -11.63 29.89
C VAL A 392 2.14 -10.99 29.65
N ASP A 393 1.12 -11.83 29.55
CA ASP A 393 -0.27 -11.37 29.42
C ASP A 393 -0.66 -10.57 30.68
N PRO A 394 -1.04 -9.28 30.56
CA PRO A 394 -1.30 -8.44 31.73
C PRO A 394 -2.47 -8.90 32.60
N ALA A 395 -3.43 -9.63 32.03
CA ALA A 395 -4.62 -10.09 32.74
C ALA A 395 -4.39 -11.42 33.46
N THR A 396 -3.75 -12.38 32.79
CA THR A 396 -3.55 -13.73 33.29
C THR A 396 -2.22 -13.93 34.01
N GLY A 397 -1.21 -13.12 33.72
CA GLY A 397 0.17 -13.27 34.22
C GLY A 397 0.94 -14.42 33.57
N ARG A 398 0.41 -15.02 32.50
CA ARG A 398 1.05 -16.13 31.79
C ARG A 398 2.03 -15.60 30.76
N ARG A 399 3.10 -16.36 30.54
CA ARG A 399 4.03 -16.10 29.44
C ARG A 399 3.35 -16.42 28.11
N GLU A 400 3.46 -15.50 27.17
CA GLU A 400 2.86 -15.55 25.83
C GLU A 400 3.95 -15.68 24.75
N GLU A 401 3.50 -15.98 23.52
CA GLU A 401 4.34 -15.86 22.33
C GLU A 401 4.80 -14.41 22.14
N ASP A 402 6.01 -14.24 21.62
CA ASP A 402 6.55 -12.93 21.28
C ASP A 402 5.58 -12.16 20.37
N LYS A 403 5.50 -10.85 20.56
CA LYS A 403 4.65 -9.96 19.75
C LYS A 403 5.51 -9.08 18.85
N ILE A 404 4.86 -8.45 17.89
CA ILE A 404 5.46 -7.46 16.99
C ILE A 404 4.67 -6.16 17.10
N GLY A 405 5.37 -5.04 17.15
CA GLY A 405 4.75 -3.73 17.19
C GLY A 405 5.57 -2.64 16.51
N LEU A 406 4.92 -1.51 16.30
CA LEU A 406 5.55 -0.31 15.77
C LEU A 406 6.19 0.49 16.90
N THR A 407 7.39 1.01 16.64
CA THR A 407 8.12 1.90 17.53
C THR A 407 7.86 3.37 17.19
N CYS A 408 8.24 4.30 18.08
CA CYS A 408 8.26 5.74 17.79
C CYS A 408 8.92 6.06 16.44
N ALA A 409 9.97 5.30 16.06
CA ALA A 409 10.70 5.50 14.82
C ALA A 409 9.86 5.25 13.55
N ALA A 410 8.74 4.51 13.63
CA ALA A 410 7.83 4.30 12.51
C ALA A 410 7.17 5.62 12.04
N CYS A 411 6.92 6.54 12.97
CA CYS A 411 6.28 7.82 12.70
C CYS A 411 7.29 8.99 12.72
N HIS A 412 8.36 8.86 13.51
CA HIS A 412 9.31 9.93 13.80
C HIS A 412 10.71 9.68 13.23
N THR A 413 10.81 8.99 12.08
CA THR A 413 12.05 8.89 11.30
C THR A 413 11.77 9.21 9.84
N GLY A 414 12.38 10.27 9.34
CA GLY A 414 12.10 10.80 8.01
C GLY A 414 13.08 10.31 6.95
N GLN A 415 12.60 10.24 5.73
CA GLN A 415 13.40 10.05 4.53
C GLN A 415 12.86 10.94 3.42
N ILE A 416 13.77 11.62 2.71
CA ILE A 416 13.49 12.25 1.43
C ILE A 416 14.22 11.52 0.31
N HIS A 417 13.65 11.57 -0.89
CA HIS A 417 14.25 11.05 -2.10
C HIS A 417 14.58 12.21 -3.03
N TYR A 418 15.77 12.21 -3.62
CA TYR A 418 16.16 13.18 -4.65
C TYR A 418 17.05 12.53 -5.69
N GLN A 419 16.55 12.37 -6.93
CA GLN A 419 17.33 11.91 -8.08
C GLN A 419 18.04 10.56 -7.86
N GLY A 420 17.41 9.63 -7.14
CA GLY A 420 17.99 8.32 -6.81
C GLY A 420 18.81 8.30 -5.52
N VAL A 421 18.93 9.41 -4.79
CA VAL A 421 19.59 9.48 -3.48
C VAL A 421 18.54 9.59 -2.38
N ASP A 422 18.61 8.69 -1.39
CA ASP A 422 17.78 8.76 -0.18
C ASP A 422 18.57 9.49 0.92
N VAL A 423 18.01 10.57 1.47
CA VAL A 423 18.55 11.25 2.65
C VAL A 423 17.60 11.03 3.83
N ARG A 424 18.15 10.51 4.92
CA ARG A 424 17.41 10.02 6.08
C ARG A 424 17.82 10.77 7.34
N PHE A 425 16.86 10.97 8.24
CA PHE A 425 17.07 11.74 9.46
C PHE A 425 16.14 11.25 10.58
N ASP A 426 16.66 11.20 11.79
CA ASP A 426 15.92 10.81 12.98
C ASP A 426 15.09 11.98 13.52
N GLY A 427 14.01 11.65 14.18
CA GLY A 427 13.12 12.60 14.84
C GLY A 427 12.34 13.50 13.89
N GLY A 428 12.33 13.23 12.58
CA GLY A 428 11.51 13.94 11.59
C GLY A 428 10.25 13.16 11.18
N PRO A 429 9.31 13.77 10.43
CA PRO A 429 8.13 13.07 9.95
C PRO A 429 8.49 11.92 9.01
N ALA A 430 8.02 10.72 9.34
CA ALA A 430 8.05 9.60 8.41
C ALA A 430 7.05 9.82 7.27
N MET A 431 7.32 9.28 6.08
CA MET A 431 6.36 9.24 4.98
C MET A 431 5.62 7.90 4.93
N THR A 432 5.19 7.40 6.08
CA THR A 432 4.50 6.11 6.21
C THR A 432 2.98 6.22 6.04
N ASP A 433 2.33 5.18 5.51
CA ASP A 433 0.87 5.03 5.45
C ASP A 433 0.43 3.82 6.27
N LEU A 434 0.13 4.08 7.55
CA LEU A 434 -0.21 3.03 8.52
C LEU A 434 -1.59 2.42 8.24
N LYS A 435 -2.53 3.17 7.66
CA LYS A 435 -3.87 2.65 7.34
C LYS A 435 -3.79 1.61 6.23
N LYS A 436 -3.01 1.84 5.18
CA LYS A 436 -2.77 0.82 4.14
C LYS A 436 -2.10 -0.42 4.72
N LEU A 437 -1.15 -0.27 5.65
CA LEU A 437 -0.49 -1.41 6.30
C LEU A 437 -1.47 -2.24 7.14
N GLU A 438 -2.31 -1.57 7.93
CA GLU A 438 -3.39 -2.17 8.74
C GLU A 438 -4.32 -3.01 7.84
N LEU A 439 -4.83 -2.41 6.75
CA LEU A 439 -5.70 -3.07 5.78
C LEU A 439 -5.01 -4.27 5.10
N SER A 440 -3.75 -4.11 4.71
CA SER A 440 -2.98 -5.16 4.03
C SER A 440 -2.69 -6.34 4.96
N THR A 441 -2.43 -6.08 6.24
CA THR A 441 -2.25 -7.12 7.26
C THR A 441 -3.55 -7.90 7.47
N GLY A 442 -4.68 -7.20 7.63
CA GLY A 442 -6.00 -7.84 7.76
C GLY A 442 -6.33 -8.72 6.54
N LEU A 443 -6.06 -8.23 5.33
CA LEU A 443 -6.23 -9.00 4.10
C LEU A 443 -5.28 -10.20 4.01
N SER A 444 -4.04 -10.08 4.48
CA SER A 444 -3.09 -11.19 4.52
C SER A 444 -3.60 -12.33 5.42
N ILE A 445 -4.15 -11.99 6.59
CA ILE A 445 -4.79 -12.94 7.51
C ILE A 445 -6.01 -13.59 6.83
N ALA A 446 -6.90 -12.79 6.24
CA ALA A 446 -8.08 -13.29 5.53
C ALA A 446 -7.69 -14.23 4.38
N TYR A 447 -6.72 -13.86 3.56
CA TYR A 447 -6.26 -14.69 2.46
C TYR A 447 -5.63 -15.99 2.97
N THR A 448 -4.90 -15.93 4.09
CA THR A 448 -4.35 -17.12 4.73
C THR A 448 -5.45 -18.09 5.15
N LEU A 449 -6.58 -17.59 5.66
CA LEU A 449 -7.72 -18.42 6.10
C LEU A 449 -8.56 -18.98 4.95
N TYR A 450 -8.79 -18.19 3.90
CA TYR A 450 -9.83 -18.48 2.90
C TYR A 450 -9.29 -18.84 1.51
N VAL A 451 -8.06 -18.46 1.14
CA VAL A 451 -7.49 -18.82 -0.17
C VAL A 451 -6.93 -20.25 -0.11
N PRO A 452 -7.28 -21.14 -1.06
CA PRO A 452 -6.81 -22.52 -1.08
C PRO A 452 -5.30 -22.64 -0.91
N PHE A 453 -4.89 -23.62 -0.09
CA PHE A 453 -3.49 -23.98 0.22
C PHE A 453 -2.67 -22.92 0.97
N ARG A 454 -3.14 -21.68 1.19
CA ARG A 454 -2.38 -20.67 1.94
C ARG A 454 -2.22 -21.02 3.41
N PHE A 455 -3.31 -21.43 4.06
CA PHE A 455 -3.25 -21.87 5.45
C PHE A 455 -2.23 -22.99 5.64
N GLN A 456 -2.17 -23.95 4.71
CA GLN A 456 -1.20 -25.05 4.77
C GLN A 456 0.23 -24.51 4.76
N ARG A 457 0.57 -23.62 3.82
CA ARG A 457 1.92 -23.02 3.74
C ARG A 457 2.26 -22.15 4.95
N PHE A 458 1.28 -21.41 5.46
CA PHE A 458 1.43 -20.65 6.70
C PHE A 458 1.73 -21.57 7.88
N ALA A 459 0.93 -22.62 8.06
CA ALA A 459 1.13 -23.60 9.11
C ALA A 459 2.46 -24.36 8.97
N ASP A 460 2.91 -24.66 7.75
CA ASP A 460 4.22 -25.28 7.50
C ASP A 460 5.38 -24.36 7.94
N ARG A 461 5.25 -23.04 7.78
CA ARG A 461 6.26 -22.07 8.24
C ARG A 461 6.25 -21.88 9.75
N VAL A 462 5.07 -21.89 10.37
CA VAL A 462 4.91 -21.65 11.82
C VAL A 462 5.20 -22.88 12.66
N LEU A 463 4.69 -24.05 12.27
CA LEU A 463 4.77 -25.29 13.05
C LEU A 463 5.76 -26.32 12.48
N GLY A 464 6.23 -26.11 11.25
CA GLY A 464 6.98 -27.10 10.49
C GLY A 464 6.09 -28.01 9.63
N PRO A 465 6.66 -28.66 8.59
CA PRO A 465 5.91 -29.53 7.67
C PRO A 465 5.34 -30.79 8.34
N ASP A 466 5.99 -31.28 9.39
CA ASP A 466 5.61 -32.52 10.09
C ASP A 466 4.58 -32.31 11.22
N ALA A 467 4.10 -31.08 11.40
CA ALA A 467 3.13 -30.74 12.44
C ALA A 467 1.84 -31.56 12.32
N SER A 468 1.31 -32.02 13.47
CA SER A 468 0.14 -32.90 13.50
C SER A 468 -1.12 -32.19 12.97
N LYS A 469 -2.12 -32.99 12.55
CA LYS A 469 -3.42 -32.43 12.14
C LYS A 469 -4.08 -31.63 13.27
N THR A 470 -3.89 -32.05 14.52
CA THR A 470 -4.43 -31.39 15.70
C THR A 470 -3.80 -30.02 15.91
N ASP A 471 -2.47 -29.92 15.81
CA ASP A 471 -1.76 -28.64 15.97
C ASP A 471 -2.15 -27.64 14.87
N ARG A 472 -2.26 -28.13 13.63
CA ARG A 472 -2.74 -27.33 12.50
C ARG A 472 -4.18 -26.86 12.70
N ALA A 473 -5.06 -27.70 13.24
CA ALA A 473 -6.43 -27.32 13.54
C ALA A 473 -6.49 -26.25 14.64
N ALA A 474 -5.69 -26.40 15.70
CA ALA A 474 -5.58 -25.41 16.77
C ALA A 474 -5.05 -24.07 16.27
N LEU A 475 -4.00 -24.07 15.44
CA LEU A 475 -3.47 -22.87 14.80
C LEU A 475 -4.53 -22.20 13.92
N LYS A 476 -5.27 -22.98 13.11
CA LYS A 476 -6.35 -22.45 12.27
C LYS A 476 -7.45 -21.81 13.10
N GLN A 477 -7.83 -22.44 14.21
CA GLN A 477 -8.86 -21.94 15.10
C GLN A 477 -8.45 -20.58 15.71
N LYS A 478 -7.23 -20.47 16.23
CA LYS A 478 -6.70 -19.21 16.79
C LYS A 478 -6.65 -18.10 15.73
N LEU A 479 -6.11 -18.39 14.54
CA LEU A 479 -6.07 -17.41 13.44
C LEU A 479 -7.49 -17.00 12.99
N SER A 480 -8.43 -17.95 12.96
CA SER A 480 -9.83 -17.67 12.62
C SER A 480 -10.51 -16.78 13.65
N ALA A 481 -10.23 -16.97 14.95
CA ALA A 481 -10.76 -16.10 16.00
C ALA A 481 -10.28 -14.64 15.82
N ILE A 482 -9.00 -14.45 15.49
CA ILE A 482 -8.44 -13.13 15.16
C ILE A 482 -9.16 -12.54 13.92
N GLY A 483 -9.29 -13.32 12.85
CA GLY A 483 -9.98 -12.88 11.64
C GLY A 483 -11.43 -12.45 11.88
N THR A 484 -12.18 -13.23 12.66
CA THR A 484 -13.56 -12.90 13.06
C THR A 484 -13.61 -11.60 13.87
N PHE A 485 -12.74 -11.45 14.88
CA PHE A 485 -12.68 -10.24 15.68
C PHE A 485 -12.41 -8.99 14.82
N LEU A 486 -11.45 -9.04 13.91
CA LEU A 486 -11.12 -7.90 13.03
C LEU A 486 -12.31 -7.51 12.14
N ILE A 487 -13.03 -8.49 11.58
CA ILE A 487 -14.20 -8.24 10.73
C ILE A 487 -15.35 -7.62 11.54
N ASP A 488 -15.63 -8.18 12.72
CA ASP A 488 -16.72 -7.71 13.57
C ASP A 488 -16.42 -6.33 14.15
N TRP A 489 -15.16 -6.08 14.50
CA TRP A 489 -14.68 -4.76 14.94
C TRP A 489 -14.84 -3.71 13.85
N ALA A 490 -14.38 -3.99 12.63
CA ALA A 490 -14.51 -3.07 11.50
C ALA A 490 -15.98 -2.71 11.20
N LYS A 491 -16.89 -3.70 11.22
CA LYS A 491 -18.34 -3.46 11.07
C LYS A 491 -18.90 -2.59 12.20
N THR A 492 -18.46 -2.85 13.43
CA THR A 492 -18.93 -2.12 14.61
C THR A 492 -18.46 -0.67 14.60
N GLN A 493 -17.20 -0.44 14.21
CA GLN A 493 -16.67 0.91 14.01
C GLN A 493 -17.46 1.66 12.95
N GLN A 494 -17.64 1.07 11.77
CA GLN A 494 -18.39 1.69 10.67
C GLN A 494 -19.81 2.07 11.13
N LYS A 495 -20.56 1.11 11.69
CA LYS A 495 -21.94 1.33 12.13
C LYS A 495 -22.03 2.41 13.21
N THR A 496 -21.09 2.43 14.16
CA THR A 496 -21.10 3.43 15.23
C THR A 496 -20.80 4.82 14.69
N VAL A 497 -19.77 4.97 13.85
CA VAL A 497 -19.38 6.26 13.27
C VAL A 497 -20.47 6.83 12.35
N GLU A 498 -21.15 5.99 11.57
CA GLU A 498 -22.29 6.39 10.73
C GLU A 498 -23.47 6.98 11.51
N SER A 499 -23.53 6.80 12.83
CA SER A 499 -24.56 7.41 13.69
C SER A 499 -24.15 8.76 14.31
N LYS A 500 -22.89 9.17 14.16
CA LYS A 500 -22.31 10.32 14.88
C LYS A 500 -22.22 11.58 14.04
N LYS A 501 -22.23 12.72 14.73
CA LYS A 501 -22.00 14.04 14.11
C LYS A 501 -20.65 14.61 14.53
N THR A 502 -19.99 15.31 13.61
CA THR A 502 -18.84 16.17 13.89
C THR A 502 -19.30 17.34 14.77
N TRP A 503 -18.35 18.10 15.35
CA TRP A 503 -18.71 19.26 16.18
C TRP A 503 -19.40 20.40 15.41
N ASN A 504 -19.25 20.43 14.08
CA ASN A 504 -19.96 21.36 13.19
C ASN A 504 -21.30 20.81 12.66
N GLY A 505 -21.78 19.67 13.18
CA GLY A 505 -23.08 19.09 12.86
C GLY A 505 -23.16 18.24 11.59
N ARG A 506 -22.03 18.03 10.89
CA ARG A 506 -21.95 17.14 9.72
C ARG A 506 -21.90 15.68 10.16
N GLN A 507 -22.16 14.78 9.23
CA GLN A 507 -22.00 13.35 9.48
C GLN A 507 -20.51 13.03 9.68
N GLN A 508 -20.13 12.33 10.74
CA GLN A 508 -18.74 11.85 10.90
C GLN A 508 -18.42 10.84 9.80
N GLN A 509 -17.24 10.99 9.21
CA GLN A 509 -16.66 10.10 8.22
C GLN A 509 -15.15 10.10 8.39
N ASP A 510 -14.51 8.94 8.23
CA ASP A 510 -13.06 8.87 8.25
C ASP A 510 -12.49 9.73 7.10
N THR A 511 -11.49 10.54 7.43
CA THR A 511 -10.69 11.28 6.47
C THR A 511 -9.48 10.44 6.10
N GLU A 512 -9.12 10.41 4.81
CA GLU A 512 -7.94 9.67 4.37
C GLU A 512 -6.67 10.26 5.01
N GLU A 513 -6.05 9.49 5.90
CA GLU A 513 -4.79 9.86 6.57
C GLU A 513 -3.69 10.00 5.51
N GLY A 514 -3.44 8.94 4.74
CA GLY A 514 -2.44 8.92 3.67
C GLY A 514 -1.00 8.85 4.17
N PHE A 515 -0.04 9.13 3.28
CA PHE A 515 1.38 9.09 3.62
C PHE A 515 1.80 10.28 4.48
N GLY A 516 2.46 10.01 5.61
CA GLY A 516 3.04 11.04 6.47
C GLY A 516 2.05 11.76 7.39
N ARG A 517 0.82 11.24 7.50
CA ARG A 517 -0.20 11.75 8.41
C ARG A 517 -0.91 10.61 9.14
N LEU A 518 -1.46 10.94 10.30
CA LEU A 518 -2.24 10.03 11.15
C LEU A 518 -3.16 10.84 12.07
N ASP A 519 -4.37 10.36 12.33
CA ASP A 519 -5.22 10.88 13.40
C ASP A 519 -4.88 10.17 14.72
N ALA A 520 -3.74 10.56 15.30
CA ALA A 520 -3.19 9.89 16.48
C ALA A 520 -4.14 9.98 17.69
N LEU A 521 -4.76 11.15 17.94
CA LEU A 521 -5.63 11.34 19.10
C LEU A 521 -6.90 10.52 18.97
N ASN A 522 -7.59 10.54 17.82
CA ASN A 522 -8.80 9.76 17.73
C ASN A 522 -8.53 8.26 17.74
N ARG A 523 -7.40 7.81 17.16
CA ARG A 523 -6.93 6.42 17.25
C ARG A 523 -6.63 5.99 18.68
N ILE A 524 -5.86 6.77 19.45
CA ILE A 524 -5.59 6.48 20.88
C ILE A 524 -6.91 6.39 21.65
N GLY A 525 -7.83 7.33 21.44
CA GLY A 525 -9.14 7.32 22.10
C GLY A 525 -9.97 6.08 21.75
N ASN A 526 -9.96 5.65 20.49
CA ASN A 526 -10.66 4.43 20.05
C ASN A 526 -10.00 3.17 20.64
N GLN A 527 -8.66 3.13 20.70
CA GLN A 527 -7.91 2.02 21.25
C GLN A 527 -8.21 1.87 22.75
N VAL A 528 -7.89 2.88 23.56
CA VAL A 528 -7.95 2.80 25.03
C VAL A 528 -9.38 2.70 25.56
N PHE A 529 -10.30 3.52 25.03
CA PHE A 529 -11.66 3.63 25.56
C PHE A 529 -12.68 2.74 24.84
N SER A 530 -12.23 1.87 23.93
CA SER A 530 -13.15 0.96 23.23
C SER A 530 -12.52 -0.38 22.93
N GLN A 531 -11.43 -0.39 22.16
CA GLN A 531 -10.83 -1.64 21.70
C GLN A 531 -10.19 -2.43 22.84
N ASP A 532 -9.45 -1.79 23.74
CA ASP A 532 -8.81 -2.44 24.89
C ASP A 532 -9.84 -2.94 25.90
N LEU A 533 -10.98 -2.25 26.04
CA LEU A 533 -12.13 -2.72 26.81
C LEU A 533 -12.72 -3.99 26.17
N ALA A 534 -12.95 -3.98 24.86
CA ALA A 534 -13.45 -5.15 24.14
C ALA A 534 -12.48 -6.34 24.21
N LEU A 535 -11.17 -6.10 24.08
CA LEU A 535 -10.12 -7.11 24.24
C LEU A 535 -10.03 -7.63 25.68
N SER A 536 -10.38 -6.80 26.66
CA SER A 536 -10.55 -7.17 28.08
C SER A 536 -11.88 -7.87 28.39
N GLY A 537 -12.72 -8.15 27.36
CA GLY A 537 -14.01 -8.82 27.50
C GLY A 537 -15.17 -7.92 27.93
N ILE A 538 -14.97 -6.60 27.93
CA ILE A 538 -15.96 -5.61 28.37
C ILE A 538 -16.70 -5.05 27.16
N LYS A 539 -18.03 -5.04 27.21
CA LYS A 539 -18.90 -4.64 26.10
C LYS A 539 -19.64 -3.33 26.39
N GLY A 540 -20.14 -2.66 25.35
CA GLY A 540 -21.00 -1.47 25.47
C GLY A 540 -20.25 -0.14 25.37
N PHE A 541 -18.93 -0.17 25.22
CA PHE A 541 -18.07 1.00 25.09
C PHE A 541 -17.67 1.29 23.64
N GLU A 542 -18.27 0.60 22.68
CA GLU A 542 -18.18 0.89 21.25
C GLU A 542 -18.74 2.28 20.95
N LYS A 543 -19.66 2.79 21.80
CA LYS A 543 -20.14 4.17 21.75
C LYS A 543 -19.05 5.23 21.90
N ASN A 544 -17.85 4.88 22.40
CA ASN A 544 -16.72 5.80 22.48
C ASN A 544 -15.99 5.99 21.14
N LEU A 545 -16.25 5.14 20.14
CA LEU A 545 -15.59 5.19 18.83
C LEU A 545 -15.86 6.51 18.12
N HIS A 546 -14.82 7.12 17.56
CA HIS A 546 -14.87 8.36 16.79
C HIS A 546 -14.29 8.11 15.39
N ALA A 547 -14.76 8.84 14.38
CA ALA A 547 -14.10 8.85 13.08
C ALA A 547 -12.64 9.32 13.21
N GLN A 548 -11.80 8.86 12.27
CA GLN A 548 -10.44 9.37 12.06
C GLN A 548 -10.54 10.62 11.16
N ASP A 549 -11.07 11.71 11.70
CA ASP A 549 -11.44 12.94 10.97
C ASP A 549 -10.58 14.17 11.32
N ALA A 550 -9.49 13.97 12.07
CA ALA A 550 -8.49 14.99 12.42
C ALA A 550 -7.04 14.58 12.08
N PRO A 551 -6.71 14.06 10.87
CA PRO A 551 -5.36 13.60 10.58
C PRO A 551 -4.30 14.72 10.61
N VAL A 552 -3.22 14.49 11.37
CA VAL A 552 -2.08 15.41 11.49
C VAL A 552 -0.82 14.83 10.88
N SER A 553 0.07 15.69 10.38
CA SER A 553 1.42 15.27 9.97
C SER A 553 2.24 14.88 11.19
N TYR A 554 3.07 13.83 11.11
CA TYR A 554 3.91 13.45 12.25
C TYR A 554 4.82 14.61 12.71
N PRO A 555 4.74 15.07 13.97
CA PRO A 555 5.57 16.19 14.40
C PRO A 555 7.03 15.77 14.54
N ALA A 556 7.97 16.65 14.16
CA ALA A 556 9.38 16.42 14.45
C ALA A 556 9.69 16.54 15.96
N ILE A 557 10.51 15.65 16.51
CA ILE A 557 10.71 15.42 17.96
C ILE A 557 12.06 15.89 18.53
N TRP A 558 13.01 16.34 17.70
CA TRP A 558 14.35 16.78 18.16
C TRP A 558 14.35 17.95 19.17
N THR A 559 13.30 18.78 19.21
CA THR A 559 13.16 19.88 20.21
C THR A 559 12.12 19.55 21.30
N VAL A 560 11.34 18.49 21.13
CA VAL A 560 10.14 18.21 21.96
C VAL A 560 10.44 18.03 23.45
N PRO A 561 11.53 17.37 23.88
CA PRO A 561 11.86 17.23 25.31
C PRO A 561 12.03 18.56 26.06
N TRP A 562 12.27 19.64 25.32
CA TRP A 562 12.48 20.97 25.88
C TRP A 562 11.20 21.80 25.95
N PHE A 563 10.13 21.45 25.22
CA PHE A 563 8.89 22.22 25.28
C PHE A 563 8.20 22.08 26.64
N LYS A 564 7.62 23.16 27.17
CA LYS A 564 6.73 23.10 28.34
C LYS A 564 5.48 22.27 28.07
N PHE A 565 4.84 22.51 26.92
CA PHE A 565 3.71 21.69 26.45
C PHE A 565 4.02 21.11 25.06
N ALA A 566 3.94 19.79 24.95
CA ALA A 566 4.17 19.00 23.74
C ALA A 566 2.90 18.88 22.86
N GLN A 567 2.96 18.13 21.75
CA GLN A 567 1.91 17.99 20.73
C GLN A 567 1.58 19.30 19.97
N TYR A 568 0.85 19.23 18.85
CA TYR A 568 0.57 20.43 18.03
C TYR A 568 -0.27 21.46 18.77
N ASP A 569 -1.19 21.01 19.59
CA ASP A 569 -2.15 21.77 20.37
C ASP A 569 -1.61 22.24 21.73
N ALA A 570 -0.34 21.96 22.03
CA ALA A 570 0.32 22.30 23.29
C ALA A 570 -0.45 21.75 24.50
N SER A 571 -0.83 20.48 24.45
CA SER A 571 -1.78 19.87 25.39
C SER A 571 -1.16 19.27 26.65
N ILE A 572 0.05 18.72 26.55
CA ILE A 572 0.62 17.84 27.57
C ILE A 572 2.02 18.26 28.01
N GLU A 573 2.20 18.44 29.32
CA GLU A 573 3.47 18.82 29.92
C GLU A 573 4.31 17.61 30.36
N GLN A 574 3.68 16.51 30.79
CA GLN A 574 4.39 15.34 31.32
C GLN A 574 4.87 14.38 30.17
N PRO A 575 6.18 14.17 29.98
CA PRO A 575 6.71 13.37 28.85
C PRO A 575 6.41 11.87 28.91
N LEU A 576 6.46 11.26 30.09
CA LEU A 576 6.12 9.84 30.29
C LEU A 576 4.65 9.56 29.95
N ILE A 577 3.71 10.42 30.36
CA ILE A 577 2.28 10.29 30.05
C ILE A 577 2.07 10.43 28.54
N ARG A 578 2.75 11.38 27.88
CA ARG A 578 2.74 11.51 26.42
C ARG A 578 3.19 10.20 25.76
N ASN A 579 4.39 9.72 26.11
CA ASN A 579 5.01 8.55 25.49
C ASN A 579 4.24 7.25 25.77
N ALA A 580 3.77 7.06 27.01
CA ALA A 580 3.00 5.87 27.39
C ALA A 580 1.60 5.88 26.79
N GLY A 581 0.95 7.05 26.67
CA GLY A 581 -0.34 7.19 25.97
C GLY A 581 -0.23 6.86 24.48
N GLU A 582 0.85 7.29 23.84
CA GLU A 582 1.16 6.93 22.45
C GLU A 582 1.42 5.42 22.30
N ALA A 583 2.19 4.81 23.21
CA ALA A 583 2.44 3.36 23.23
C ALA A 583 1.16 2.53 23.40
N LEU A 584 0.24 2.96 24.30
CA LEU A 584 -1.09 2.35 24.40
C LEU A 584 -1.88 2.51 23.10
N GLY A 585 -1.83 3.68 22.46
CA GLY A 585 -2.50 3.97 21.19
C GLY A 585 -2.06 3.12 20.00
N VAL A 586 -0.80 2.69 19.97
CA VAL A 586 -0.28 1.73 18.97
C VAL A 586 -0.33 0.28 19.47
N THR A 587 -1.24 0.03 20.42
CA THR A 587 -1.60 -1.29 20.96
C THR A 587 -0.53 -1.91 21.85
N ALA A 588 -0.19 -1.28 22.98
CA ALA A 588 0.37 -2.05 24.10
C ALA A 588 -0.75 -2.86 24.78
N LEU A 589 -0.45 -4.10 25.20
CA LEU A 589 -1.40 -4.94 25.91
C LEU A 589 -1.81 -4.26 27.21
N LEU A 590 -3.10 -4.27 27.53
CA LEU A 590 -3.65 -3.60 28.71
C LEU A 590 -4.77 -4.44 29.32
N ASN A 591 -4.72 -4.65 30.63
CA ASN A 591 -5.80 -5.31 31.37
C ASN A 591 -6.73 -4.28 32.02
N LEU A 592 -7.99 -4.28 31.56
CA LEU A 592 -9.07 -3.47 32.11
C LEU A 592 -10.20 -4.32 32.73
N SER A 593 -10.03 -5.64 32.81
CA SER A 593 -11.11 -6.57 33.16
C SER A 593 -11.24 -6.82 34.66
N ASP A 594 -12.47 -6.77 35.18
CA ASP A 594 -12.84 -7.18 36.55
C ASP A 594 -12.99 -8.70 36.72
N ALA A 595 -12.83 -9.47 35.62
CA ALA A 595 -12.83 -10.93 35.66
C ALA A 595 -11.57 -11.52 36.31
N TYR A 596 -10.55 -10.69 36.59
CA TYR A 596 -9.29 -11.06 37.21
C TYR A 596 -9.12 -10.33 38.55
N PRO A 597 -8.21 -10.79 39.43
CA PRO A 597 -7.95 -10.11 40.71
C PRO A 597 -7.69 -8.61 40.54
N GLU A 598 -8.24 -7.80 41.46
CA GLU A 598 -8.17 -6.32 41.41
C GLU A 598 -6.70 -5.81 41.34
N ASP A 599 -5.74 -6.54 41.91
CA ASP A 599 -4.30 -6.23 41.83
C ASP A 599 -3.72 -6.30 40.41
N ARG A 600 -4.46 -6.84 39.43
CA ARG A 600 -4.03 -6.94 38.03
C ARG A 600 -4.59 -5.84 37.14
N LEU A 601 -5.56 -5.07 37.62
CA LEU A 601 -6.07 -3.92 36.87
C LEU A 601 -4.92 -2.97 36.55
N TRP A 602 -4.97 -2.36 35.36
CA TRP A 602 -3.97 -1.43 34.84
C TRP A 602 -2.60 -2.03 34.50
N ARG A 603 -2.39 -3.34 34.71
CA ARG A 603 -1.21 -4.01 34.18
C ARG A 603 -1.19 -3.84 32.68
N SER A 604 -0.02 -3.54 32.13
CA SER A 604 0.18 -3.38 30.71
C SER A 604 1.54 -3.91 30.27
N SER A 605 1.73 -4.06 28.96
CA SER A 605 3.04 -4.34 28.39
C SER A 605 3.88 -3.08 28.15
N VAL A 606 3.38 -1.87 28.44
CA VAL A 606 4.12 -0.61 28.23
C VAL A 606 5.47 -0.66 28.95
N ASN A 607 6.55 -0.42 28.21
CA ASN A 607 7.90 -0.46 28.76
C ASN A 607 8.36 0.93 29.21
N ILE A 608 7.96 1.31 30.43
CA ILE A 608 8.26 2.62 31.04
C ILE A 608 9.76 2.93 31.09
N ARG A 609 10.60 1.91 31.34
CA ARG A 609 12.06 2.08 31.38
C ARG A 609 12.62 2.47 30.00
N THR A 610 12.21 1.75 28.94
CA THR A 610 12.57 2.10 27.56
C THR A 610 12.08 3.49 27.17
N LEU A 611 10.84 3.86 27.55
CA LEU A 611 10.31 5.21 27.28
C LEU A 611 11.14 6.31 27.96
N GLY A 612 11.59 6.07 29.19
CA GLY A 612 12.49 6.99 29.89
C GLY A 612 13.84 7.14 29.20
N TRP A 613 14.43 6.04 28.71
CA TRP A 613 15.68 6.08 27.95
C TRP A 613 15.55 6.83 26.62
N ILE A 614 14.45 6.64 25.89
CA ILE A 614 14.17 7.40 24.66
C ILE A 614 14.11 8.91 24.97
N GLU A 615 13.41 9.30 26.04
CA GLU A 615 13.34 10.72 26.44
C GLU A 615 14.71 11.28 26.82
N ASP A 616 15.53 10.52 27.56
CA ASP A 616 16.90 10.90 27.93
C ASP A 616 17.78 11.09 26.68
N MET A 617 17.66 10.22 25.66
CA MET A 617 18.39 10.33 24.38
C MET A 617 17.99 11.55 23.55
N LEU A 618 16.68 11.82 23.47
CA LEU A 618 16.16 12.97 22.72
C LEU A 618 16.57 14.27 23.42
N ARG A 619 16.51 14.32 24.74
CA ARG A 619 16.83 15.51 25.54
C ARG A 619 18.32 15.82 25.57
N GLY A 620 19.14 14.80 25.85
CA GLY A 620 20.57 14.94 26.09
C GLY A 620 20.94 15.79 27.31
N PRO A 621 22.22 16.19 27.43
CA PRO A 621 22.69 17.11 28.47
C PRO A 621 21.93 18.44 28.48
N ASP A 622 21.83 19.05 29.68
CA ASP A 622 21.12 20.30 29.88
C ASP A 622 21.90 21.51 29.31
N PRO A 623 21.32 22.26 28.34
CA PRO A 623 21.96 23.43 27.73
C PRO A 623 22.23 24.57 28.71
N PHE A 624 21.53 24.62 29.85
CA PHE A 624 21.71 25.63 30.89
C PHE A 624 22.66 25.20 32.01
N LYS A 625 23.18 23.97 31.94
CA LYS A 625 24.21 23.44 32.84
C LYS A 625 25.34 22.78 32.03
N PRO A 626 26.00 23.53 31.12
CA PRO A 626 27.07 22.97 30.32
C PRO A 626 28.26 22.59 31.22
N ALA A 627 29.00 21.54 30.83
CA ALA A 627 30.22 21.14 31.52
C ALA A 627 31.31 22.24 31.48
N ASP A 628 31.32 23.03 30.42
CA ASP A 628 32.11 24.26 30.27
C ASP A 628 31.17 25.48 30.40
N PRO A 629 31.22 26.23 31.51
CA PRO A 629 30.40 27.42 31.72
C PRO A 629 30.63 28.55 30.70
N SER A 630 31.72 28.51 29.93
CA SER A 630 32.03 29.49 28.88
C SER A 630 31.40 29.16 27.52
N ALA A 631 30.89 27.93 27.35
CA ALA A 631 30.25 27.51 26.11
C ALA A 631 28.85 28.13 25.95
N ASP A 632 28.55 28.61 24.74
CA ASP A 632 27.20 29.07 24.41
C ASP A 632 26.19 27.89 24.54
N PRO A 633 24.99 28.11 25.10
CA PRO A 633 23.97 27.07 25.23
C PRO A 633 23.61 26.44 23.89
N ARG A 634 23.49 25.10 23.87
CA ARG A 634 23.05 24.32 22.71
C ARG A 634 22.38 23.03 23.15
N PHE A 635 21.42 22.55 22.36
CA PHE A 635 20.81 21.24 22.60
C PHE A 635 21.88 20.13 22.58
N GLY A 636 21.81 19.22 23.55
CA GLY A 636 22.80 18.15 23.72
C GLY A 636 22.33 16.75 23.33
N GLY A 637 21.04 16.58 22.99
CA GLY A 637 20.43 15.31 22.57
C GLY A 637 20.35 15.19 21.05
N LEU A 638 19.21 14.71 20.55
CA LEU A 638 18.96 14.63 19.10
C LEU A 638 18.89 16.04 18.50
N LEU A 639 19.72 16.32 17.49
CA LEU A 639 19.71 17.61 16.80
C LEU A 639 18.78 17.61 15.59
N ALA A 640 18.30 18.80 15.23
CA ALA A 640 17.62 18.99 13.95
C ALA A 640 18.56 18.72 12.77
N PRO A 641 18.09 18.07 11.70
CA PRO A 641 18.93 17.76 10.55
C PRO A 641 19.35 19.04 9.82
N GLN A 642 20.64 19.15 9.51
CA GLN A 642 21.18 20.24 8.71
C GLN A 642 20.91 20.01 7.22
N TRP A 643 20.77 21.10 6.46
CA TRP A 643 20.56 21.04 5.01
C TRP A 643 21.78 20.42 4.29
N PRO A 644 21.60 19.31 3.55
CA PRO A 644 22.70 18.44 3.12
C PRO A 644 23.34 18.86 1.79
N SER A 645 23.82 20.11 1.71
CA SER A 645 24.46 20.67 0.48
C SER A 645 25.61 19.79 -0.03
N GLN A 646 26.35 19.17 0.89
CA GLN A 646 27.52 18.33 0.60
C GLN A 646 27.17 16.98 -0.03
N ILE A 647 25.91 16.53 0.05
CA ILE A 647 25.47 15.22 -0.44
C ILE A 647 24.81 15.32 -1.81
N LEU A 648 23.99 16.35 -2.03
CA LEU A 648 23.01 16.40 -3.14
C LEU A 648 23.37 17.36 -4.29
N GLY A 649 24.59 17.91 -4.28
CA GLY A 649 25.15 18.68 -5.40
C GLY A 649 24.63 20.11 -5.53
N ASP A 650 24.82 20.71 -6.71
CA ASP A 650 24.68 22.16 -6.93
C ASP A 650 23.27 22.72 -6.64
N ALA A 651 22.21 21.96 -6.93
CA ALA A 651 20.83 22.39 -6.68
C ALA A 651 20.50 22.57 -5.18
N TRP A 652 21.35 22.03 -4.31
CA TRP A 652 21.23 22.13 -2.85
C TRP A 652 22.22 23.15 -2.27
N ARG A 653 23.00 23.85 -3.10
CA ARG A 653 23.94 24.86 -2.59
C ARG A 653 23.18 26.08 -2.05
N ILE A 654 23.62 26.53 -0.87
CA ILE A 654 23.06 27.71 -0.20
C ILE A 654 23.64 29.01 -0.78
N ASP A 655 22.78 29.96 -1.12
CA ASP A 655 23.13 31.32 -1.48
C ASP A 655 23.19 32.23 -0.24
N GLN A 656 24.40 32.64 0.14
CA GLN A 656 24.63 33.44 1.34
C GLN A 656 24.00 34.84 1.29
N ALA A 657 23.89 35.46 0.10
CA ALA A 657 23.26 36.77 -0.02
C ALA A 657 21.76 36.68 0.26
N LYS A 658 21.13 35.63 -0.26
CA LYS A 658 19.72 35.32 0.01
C LYS A 658 19.48 34.97 1.48
N VAL A 659 20.37 34.20 2.11
CA VAL A 659 20.32 33.90 3.55
C VAL A 659 20.33 35.17 4.40
N GLU A 660 21.20 36.14 4.09
CA GLU A 660 21.28 37.39 4.85
C GLU A 660 20.03 38.27 4.66
N ASN A 661 19.47 38.33 3.46
CA ASN A 661 18.19 39.00 3.23
C ASN A 661 17.03 38.28 3.95
N GLY A 662 16.98 36.96 3.82
CA GLY A 662 15.99 36.09 4.46
C GLY A 662 16.00 36.19 5.98
N ARG A 663 17.18 36.34 6.59
CA ARG A 663 17.33 36.57 8.03
C ARG A 663 16.59 37.82 8.49
N LYS A 664 16.69 38.93 7.74
CA LYS A 664 15.99 40.19 8.06
C LYS A 664 14.47 40.00 7.98
N ILE A 665 14.01 39.30 6.94
CA ILE A 665 12.60 38.98 6.74
C ILE A 665 12.07 38.07 7.87
N TYR A 666 12.86 37.08 8.30
CA TYR A 666 12.53 36.20 9.41
C TYR A 666 12.38 36.97 10.72
N THR A 667 13.30 37.90 11.01
CA THR A 667 13.21 38.78 12.19
C THR A 667 11.97 39.67 12.14
N GLU A 668 11.61 40.17 10.96
CA GLU A 668 10.42 41.01 10.76
C GLU A 668 9.11 40.23 10.98
N MET A 669 8.97 39.05 10.37
CA MET A 669 7.67 38.40 10.20
C MET A 669 7.50 37.06 10.93
N CYS A 670 8.59 36.39 11.31
CA CYS A 670 8.53 35.01 11.80
C CYS A 670 8.89 34.89 13.27
N SER A 671 9.95 35.57 13.73
CA SER A 671 10.52 35.35 15.07
C SER A 671 9.62 35.77 16.22
N GLY A 672 8.60 36.61 15.97
CA GLY A 672 7.60 36.96 16.98
C GLY A 672 6.73 35.79 17.43
N CYS A 673 6.46 34.83 16.52
CA CYS A 673 5.72 33.61 16.82
C CYS A 673 6.65 32.40 16.99
N HIS A 674 7.62 32.25 16.07
CA HIS A 674 8.50 31.08 16.04
C HIS A 674 9.77 31.21 16.89
N LEU A 675 9.91 32.33 17.61
CA LEU A 675 11.11 32.70 18.38
C LEU A 675 12.33 33.00 17.47
N PRO A 676 13.42 33.58 18.02
CA PRO A 676 14.68 33.69 17.29
C PRO A 676 15.24 32.30 16.91
N ALA A 677 16.11 32.25 15.90
CA ALA A 677 16.75 31.01 15.48
C ALA A 677 17.57 30.37 16.61
N VAL A 678 17.54 29.04 16.72
CA VAL A 678 18.09 28.28 17.86
C VAL A 678 19.60 28.39 18.01
N ASN A 679 20.30 28.77 16.95
CA ASN A 679 21.75 29.02 16.94
C ASN A 679 22.13 30.45 17.36
N THR A 680 21.17 31.26 17.82
CA THR A 680 21.39 32.65 18.24
C THR A 680 21.26 32.81 19.75
N LYS A 681 22.04 33.74 20.32
CA LYS A 681 21.94 34.10 21.75
C LYS A 681 20.53 34.56 22.14
N ALA A 682 19.83 35.26 21.24
CA ALA A 682 18.48 35.77 21.45
C ALA A 682 17.46 34.67 21.74
N PHE A 683 17.63 33.47 21.18
CA PHE A 683 16.75 32.33 21.48
C PHE A 683 16.91 31.86 22.92
N TRP A 684 18.15 31.68 23.37
CA TRP A 684 18.51 31.18 24.70
C TRP A 684 18.29 32.21 25.82
N SER A 685 18.38 33.49 25.50
CA SER A 685 18.07 34.59 26.43
C SER A 685 16.61 35.02 26.40
N SER A 686 15.75 34.37 25.62
CA SER A 686 14.33 34.75 25.52
C SER A 686 13.58 34.47 26.82
N THR A 687 12.54 35.26 27.08
CA THR A 687 11.66 35.10 28.26
C THR A 687 10.77 33.85 28.17
N HIS A 688 10.80 33.13 27.05
CA HIS A 688 10.05 31.88 26.86
C HIS A 688 10.70 30.69 27.57
N TRP A 689 11.94 30.81 28.04
CA TRP A 689 12.57 29.79 28.88
C TRP A 689 12.17 29.97 30.35
N GLU A 690 11.28 29.10 30.82
CA GLU A 690 10.75 29.11 32.17
C GLU A 690 11.48 28.10 33.06
N ALA A 691 11.56 28.37 34.36
CA ALA A 691 12.11 27.44 35.32
C ALA A 691 11.24 26.17 35.40
N SER A 692 11.89 25.01 35.45
CA SER A 692 11.24 23.71 35.70
C SER A 692 12.21 22.86 36.52
N GLY A 693 11.89 22.72 37.81
CA GLY A 693 12.78 22.10 38.78
C GLY A 693 14.09 22.88 38.90
N ASP A 694 15.21 22.18 38.71
CA ASP A 694 16.55 22.77 38.71
C ASP A 694 17.02 23.21 37.31
N SER A 695 16.18 23.10 36.28
CA SER A 695 16.48 23.34 34.87
C SER A 695 15.51 24.37 34.27
N LYS A 696 15.49 24.49 32.94
CA LYS A 696 14.53 25.32 32.19
C LYS A 696 13.85 24.55 31.08
N VAL A 697 12.65 25.01 30.72
CA VAL A 697 11.83 24.46 29.64
C VAL A 697 11.26 25.60 28.80
N LEU A 698 11.07 25.35 27.52
CA LEU A 698 10.63 26.32 26.54
C LEU A 698 9.10 26.37 26.48
N ASN A 699 8.51 27.42 27.04
CA ASN A 699 7.09 27.74 26.84
C ASN A 699 6.90 28.44 25.49
N ALA A 700 6.85 27.64 24.43
CA ALA A 700 6.68 28.11 23.07
C ALA A 700 5.38 28.90 22.88
N VAL A 701 5.37 29.83 21.93
CA VAL A 701 4.18 30.63 21.61
C VAL A 701 3.05 29.69 21.17
N THR A 702 1.84 29.94 21.67
CA THR A 702 0.63 29.26 21.22
C THR A 702 -0.36 30.30 20.69
N ILE A 703 -1.04 29.97 19.59
CA ILE A 703 -1.97 30.87 18.90
C ILE A 703 -3.36 30.23 18.93
N PRO A 704 -4.39 30.91 19.48
CA PRO A 704 -5.75 30.39 19.52
C PRO A 704 -6.31 30.09 18.12
N LEU A 705 -7.19 29.09 18.00
CA LEU A 705 -7.81 28.72 16.71
C LEU A 705 -8.52 29.89 16.02
N LYS A 706 -9.13 30.78 16.81
CA LYS A 706 -9.81 31.98 16.30
C LYS A 706 -8.83 32.92 15.59
N GLU A 707 -7.59 33.01 16.05
CA GLU A 707 -6.56 33.88 15.45
C GLU A 707 -5.81 33.19 14.31
N ILE A 708 -5.38 31.93 14.47
CA ILE A 708 -4.55 31.25 13.45
C ILE A 708 -5.36 30.76 12.24
N LYS A 709 -6.65 30.42 12.44
CA LYS A 709 -7.60 29.92 11.42
C LYS A 709 -7.13 28.74 10.57
N THR A 710 -6.08 28.01 10.98
CA THR A 710 -5.76 26.70 10.43
C THR A 710 -6.83 25.68 10.81
N ASP A 711 -6.82 24.51 10.16
CA ASP A 711 -7.78 23.43 10.45
C ASP A 711 -7.96 23.19 11.95
N PRO A 712 -9.20 23.21 12.48
CA PRO A 712 -9.42 23.20 13.92
C PRO A 712 -9.48 21.79 14.53
N GLU A 713 -9.61 20.74 13.71
CA GLU A 713 -10.19 19.48 14.16
C GLU A 713 -9.35 18.80 15.23
N GLN A 714 -8.03 18.74 15.04
CA GLN A 714 -7.12 18.13 16.02
C GLN A 714 -7.23 18.79 17.41
N SER A 715 -7.18 20.13 17.46
CA SER A 715 -7.19 20.85 18.75
C SER A 715 -8.54 20.76 19.46
N LEU A 716 -9.63 20.48 18.74
CA LEU A 716 -10.97 20.30 19.33
C LEU A 716 -11.16 18.90 19.93
N VAL A 717 -10.40 17.89 19.51
CA VAL A 717 -10.52 16.50 20.01
C VAL A 717 -10.41 16.46 21.53
N LEU A 718 -9.37 17.10 22.09
CA LEU A 718 -9.06 17.01 23.51
C LEU A 718 -10.15 17.58 24.42
N SER A 719 -10.75 18.71 24.04
CA SER A 719 -11.75 19.40 24.86
C SER A 719 -13.17 18.92 24.60
N ASN A 720 -13.51 18.53 23.36
CA ASN A 720 -14.89 18.29 22.97
C ASN A 720 -15.25 16.81 22.93
N ARG A 721 -14.28 15.91 22.78
CA ARG A 721 -14.55 14.47 22.82
C ARG A 721 -14.86 14.05 24.25
N ILE A 722 -15.99 13.38 24.43
CA ILE A 722 -16.39 12.76 25.69
C ILE A 722 -16.22 11.25 25.55
N VAL A 723 -15.67 10.61 26.59
CA VAL A 723 -15.50 9.16 26.68
C VAL A 723 -16.19 8.65 27.93
N ASP A 724 -16.77 7.45 27.84
CA ASP A 724 -17.37 6.72 28.95
C ASP A 724 -16.45 5.59 29.41
N VAL A 725 -16.36 5.33 30.71
CA VAL A 725 -15.57 4.23 31.28
C VAL A 725 -16.41 3.34 32.20
N PRO A 726 -16.09 2.04 32.32
CA PRO A 726 -16.76 1.17 33.28
C PRO A 726 -16.60 1.67 34.72
N GLY A 727 -17.71 1.75 35.47
CA GLY A 727 -17.70 2.28 36.84
C GLY A 727 -16.82 1.47 37.80
N PHE A 728 -16.62 0.17 37.57
CA PHE A 728 -15.75 -0.67 38.40
C PHE A 728 -14.26 -0.31 38.27
N LEU A 729 -13.85 0.36 37.17
CA LEU A 729 -12.49 0.85 37.02
C LEU A 729 -12.18 2.02 37.97
N LYS A 730 -13.21 2.68 38.53
CA LYS A 730 -13.06 3.78 39.49
C LYS A 730 -12.13 4.90 38.98
N VAL A 731 -12.12 5.16 37.66
CA VAL A 731 -11.33 6.24 37.07
C VAL A 731 -11.86 7.58 37.56
N ASN A 732 -11.05 8.29 38.35
CA ASN A 732 -11.44 9.56 38.93
C ASN A 732 -10.46 10.66 38.49
N THR A 733 -10.89 11.48 37.53
CA THR A 733 -10.06 12.56 37.00
C THR A 733 -9.73 13.64 38.04
N ALA A 734 -10.46 13.71 39.16
CA ALA A 734 -10.12 14.59 40.29
C ALA A 734 -8.81 14.18 40.99
N ASP A 735 -8.33 12.95 40.80
CA ASP A 735 -7.07 12.51 41.38
C ASP A 735 -5.86 13.18 40.72
N LEU A 736 -5.97 13.64 39.45
CA LEU A 736 -4.94 14.46 38.81
C LEU A 736 -4.65 15.74 39.63
N GLN A 737 -5.70 16.39 40.16
CA GLN A 737 -5.55 17.56 41.03
C GLN A 737 -4.74 17.22 42.29
N LYS A 738 -4.97 16.04 42.88
CA LYS A 738 -4.28 15.59 44.10
C LYS A 738 -2.82 15.21 43.83
N TRP A 739 -2.58 14.49 42.73
CA TRP A 739 -1.25 13.98 42.38
C TRP A 739 -0.33 15.09 41.83
N TRP A 740 -0.88 16.02 41.04
CA TRP A 740 -0.09 16.95 40.24
C TRP A 740 -0.32 18.43 40.57
N GLN A 741 -1.27 18.74 41.45
CA GLN A 741 -1.57 20.12 41.86
C GLN A 741 -1.85 21.00 40.64
N CYS A 742 -2.83 20.59 39.82
CA CYS A 742 -3.19 21.30 38.61
C CYS A 742 -3.83 22.66 38.91
N ASP A 743 -3.65 23.63 38.03
CA ASP A 743 -4.20 24.98 38.27
C ASP A 743 -5.68 25.08 37.89
N ILE A 744 -6.18 24.11 37.12
CA ILE A 744 -7.57 24.06 36.64
C ILE A 744 -8.31 22.83 37.18
N PRO A 745 -9.63 22.93 37.45
CA PRO A 745 -10.41 21.79 37.93
C PRO A 745 -10.35 20.60 36.97
N THR A 746 -9.99 19.43 37.50
CA THR A 746 -9.90 18.19 36.71
C THR A 746 -11.07 17.24 36.94
N ALA A 747 -11.94 17.51 37.92
CA ALA A 747 -13.05 16.62 38.26
C ALA A 747 -14.08 16.55 37.11
N SER A 748 -14.43 15.32 36.71
CA SER A 748 -15.53 15.13 35.78
C SER A 748 -16.87 15.49 36.40
N LYS A 749 -17.81 15.91 35.55
CA LYS A 749 -19.21 16.18 35.94
C LYS A 749 -20.03 14.90 36.15
N SER A 750 -19.56 13.78 35.61
CA SER A 750 -20.21 12.47 35.67
C SER A 750 -19.23 11.42 36.22
N PRO A 751 -19.70 10.40 36.96
CA PRO A 751 -18.82 9.34 37.48
C PRO A 751 -18.14 8.50 36.39
N ASN A 752 -18.81 8.31 35.24
CA ASN A 752 -18.33 7.41 34.18
C ASN A 752 -18.01 8.15 32.88
N GLU A 753 -18.66 9.29 32.61
CA GLU A 753 -18.34 10.09 31.43
C GLU A 753 -17.33 11.17 31.79
N MET A 754 -16.34 11.41 30.93
CA MET A 754 -15.30 12.40 31.15
C MET A 754 -14.80 13.01 29.84
N VAL A 755 -14.24 14.21 29.93
CA VAL A 755 -13.51 14.83 28.82
C VAL A 755 -12.33 13.91 28.46
N TYR A 756 -12.20 13.59 27.18
CA TYR A 756 -11.23 12.63 26.64
C TYR A 756 -9.81 12.90 27.14
N ALA A 757 -9.36 14.15 27.10
CA ALA A 757 -8.01 14.49 27.56
C ALA A 757 -7.77 14.12 29.03
N LEU A 758 -8.69 14.50 29.94
CA LEU A 758 -8.58 14.18 31.36
C LEU A 758 -8.69 12.68 31.62
N GLY A 759 -9.57 12.00 30.90
CA GLY A 759 -9.70 10.54 31.00
C GLY A 759 -8.43 9.83 30.59
N LEU A 760 -7.86 10.19 29.43
CA LEU A 760 -6.63 9.59 28.93
C LEU A 760 -5.47 9.86 29.88
N MET A 761 -5.29 11.11 30.30
CA MET A 761 -4.25 11.48 31.26
C MET A 761 -4.34 10.65 32.54
N THR A 762 -5.54 10.43 33.07
CA THR A 762 -5.77 9.65 34.30
C THR A 762 -5.48 8.16 34.08
N VAL A 763 -5.98 7.58 33.00
CA VAL A 763 -5.76 6.15 32.68
C VAL A 763 -4.28 5.85 32.48
N VAL A 764 -3.56 6.69 31.72
CA VAL A 764 -2.13 6.50 31.49
C VAL A 764 -1.33 6.65 32.79
N ASP A 765 -1.72 7.58 33.67
CA ASP A 765 -1.10 7.74 34.99
C ASP A 765 -1.26 6.47 35.84
N LEU A 766 -2.48 5.91 35.88
CA LEU A 766 -2.77 4.65 36.58
C LEU A 766 -1.94 3.49 36.04
N VAL A 767 -1.81 3.37 34.71
CA VAL A 767 -0.96 2.36 34.07
C VAL A 767 0.51 2.52 34.46
N ALA A 768 1.03 3.75 34.44
CA ALA A 768 2.42 4.02 34.80
C ALA A 768 2.70 3.75 36.28
N ARG A 769 1.82 4.17 37.19
CA ARG A 769 1.90 3.85 38.62
C ARG A 769 1.87 2.35 38.86
N LYS A 770 0.95 1.64 38.19
CA LYS A 770 0.80 0.20 38.32
C LYS A 770 2.08 -0.53 37.93
N TRP A 771 2.70 -0.13 36.82
CA TRP A 771 3.98 -0.68 36.40
C TRP A 771 5.07 -0.42 37.46
N MET A 772 5.17 0.80 37.99
CA MET A 772 6.16 1.12 39.02
C MET A 772 5.95 0.32 40.31
N ASP A 773 4.70 0.03 40.66
CA ASP A 773 4.33 -0.78 41.83
C ASP A 773 4.70 -2.26 41.65
N ASP A 774 4.35 -2.86 40.51
CA ASP A 774 4.68 -4.26 40.22
C ASP A 774 6.20 -4.49 40.11
N GLU A 775 6.92 -3.57 39.46
CA GLU A 775 8.38 -3.61 39.32
C GLU A 775 9.13 -3.17 40.59
N LYS A 776 8.40 -2.76 41.64
CA LYS A 776 8.96 -2.28 42.93
C LYS A 776 10.02 -1.19 42.73
N VAL A 777 9.76 -0.27 41.79
CA VAL A 777 10.69 0.81 41.44
C VAL A 777 10.93 1.68 42.69
N PRO A 778 12.19 1.89 43.10
CA PRO A 778 12.51 2.73 44.27
C PRO A 778 12.02 4.17 44.09
N GLU A 779 11.64 4.84 45.18
CA GLU A 779 11.03 6.18 45.13
C GLU A 779 11.92 7.22 44.43
N ALA A 780 13.24 7.15 44.60
CA ALA A 780 14.17 8.03 43.90
C ALA A 780 14.14 7.81 42.37
N GLU A 781 14.01 6.57 41.91
CA GLU A 781 13.87 6.25 40.49
C GLU A 781 12.48 6.64 39.97
N ARG A 782 11.42 6.47 40.78
CA ARG A 782 10.07 6.97 40.45
C ARG A 782 10.07 8.48 40.24
N ALA A 783 10.66 9.24 41.16
CA ALA A 783 10.78 10.69 41.05
C ALA A 783 11.53 11.12 39.78
N ARG A 784 12.57 10.37 39.39
CA ARG A 784 13.31 10.59 38.14
C ARG A 784 12.44 10.31 36.91
N LEU A 785 11.77 9.15 36.85
CA LEU A 785 10.91 8.77 35.73
C LEU A 785 9.72 9.72 35.56
N TRP A 786 9.12 10.15 36.67
CA TRP A 786 8.06 11.14 36.66
C TRP A 786 8.52 12.53 36.29
N ASN A 787 9.81 12.84 36.45
CA ASN A 787 10.34 14.18 36.33
C ASN A 787 9.40 15.19 37.02
N LEU A 788 9.29 15.11 38.35
CA LEU A 788 8.27 15.80 39.16
C LEU A 788 8.18 17.33 38.96
N ALA A 789 9.14 17.92 38.26
CA ALA A 789 9.10 19.30 37.77
C ALA A 789 8.11 19.53 36.60
N ARG A 790 7.55 18.47 36.03
CA ARG A 790 6.65 18.46 34.86
C ARG A 790 5.35 17.78 35.24
N LYS A 791 4.23 18.52 35.14
CA LYS A 791 2.94 18.06 35.67
C LYS A 791 2.12 17.34 34.61
N ASN A 792 1.35 16.33 35.03
CA ASN A 792 0.27 15.76 34.21
C ASN A 792 -1.00 16.60 34.36
N CYS A 793 -0.94 17.85 33.88
CA CYS A 793 -2.04 18.81 33.91
C CYS A 793 -2.33 19.31 32.50
N LEU A 794 -3.61 19.62 32.23
CA LEU A 794 -4.00 20.28 30.99
C LEU A 794 -3.34 21.65 30.91
N ASN A 795 -3.06 22.08 29.69
CA ASN A 795 -2.68 23.46 29.44
C ASN A 795 -3.79 24.39 30.00
N PRO A 796 -3.47 25.32 30.93
CA PRO A 796 -4.47 26.15 31.60
C PRO A 796 -5.09 27.20 30.68
N ALA A 797 -4.61 27.32 29.45
CA ALA A 797 -5.07 28.33 28.53
C ALA A 797 -6.49 27.99 27.99
N PRO A 798 -7.42 28.98 27.96
CA PRO A 798 -8.86 28.70 27.94
C PRO A 798 -9.43 28.22 26.60
N ASP A 799 -8.84 28.69 25.48
CA ASP A 799 -9.30 28.35 24.13
C ASP A 799 -8.38 27.29 23.47
N PRO A 800 -8.93 26.39 22.63
CA PRO A 800 -8.17 25.55 21.70
C PRO A 800 -7.18 26.37 20.85
N ARG A 801 -6.02 25.80 20.54
CA ARG A 801 -4.85 26.52 20.02
C ARG A 801 -3.86 25.61 19.32
N TYR A 802 -2.90 26.20 18.62
CA TYR A 802 -1.73 25.49 18.10
C TYR A 802 -0.43 26.17 18.51
N ARG A 803 0.62 25.37 18.71
CA ARG A 803 1.98 25.82 19.02
C ARG A 803 2.71 26.31 17.77
N ALA A 804 3.28 27.50 17.84
CA ALA A 804 4.32 27.95 16.93
C ALA A 804 5.69 27.49 17.46
N ARG A 805 6.22 26.40 16.88
CA ARG A 805 7.53 25.83 17.28
C ARG A 805 8.70 26.63 16.69
N PRO A 806 9.90 26.57 17.29
CA PRO A 806 11.13 26.97 16.62
C PRO A 806 11.30 26.22 15.28
N LEU A 807 11.82 26.92 14.27
CA LEU A 807 11.91 26.44 12.88
C LEU A 807 13.21 25.68 12.58
N ASN A 808 13.93 25.20 13.59
CA ASN A 808 15.13 24.41 13.36
C ASN A 808 14.80 23.06 12.69
N GLY A 809 15.45 22.77 11.56
CA GLY A 809 15.19 21.61 10.71
C GLY A 809 13.90 21.70 9.89
N ILE A 810 13.28 22.87 9.75
CA ILE A 810 11.96 23.04 9.08
C ILE A 810 11.95 22.54 7.64
N TRP A 811 13.10 22.59 6.96
CA TRP A 811 13.22 22.07 5.60
C TRP A 811 12.85 20.57 5.54
N ALA A 812 13.17 19.79 6.57
CA ALA A 812 12.97 18.35 6.61
C ALA A 812 11.56 17.93 7.06
N THR A 813 10.59 18.85 7.14
CA THR A 813 9.25 18.56 7.68
C THR A 813 8.12 18.77 6.69
N ALA A 814 8.38 18.71 5.39
CA ALA A 814 7.32 18.74 4.40
C ALA A 814 6.45 17.47 4.51
N PRO A 815 5.12 17.57 4.30
CA PRO A 815 4.36 18.79 4.04
C PRO A 815 4.07 19.60 5.30
N TYR A 816 3.73 20.87 5.11
CA TYR A 816 3.63 21.89 6.15
C TYR A 816 2.20 22.07 6.69
N LEU A 817 2.13 22.85 7.78
CA LEU A 817 1.01 22.94 8.74
C LEU A 817 0.83 21.65 9.54
N HIS A 818 0.11 21.76 10.67
CA HIS A 818 -0.09 20.63 11.58
C HIS A 818 -0.79 19.44 10.90
N ASN A 819 -1.63 19.69 9.90
CA ASN A 819 -2.34 18.68 9.13
C ASN A 819 -1.63 18.29 7.83
N GLY A 820 -0.40 18.75 7.56
CA GLY A 820 0.33 18.40 6.34
C GLY A 820 -0.40 18.80 5.05
N SER A 821 -1.18 19.88 5.09
CA SER A 821 -2.05 20.32 3.99
C SER A 821 -1.37 21.23 2.97
N VAL A 822 -0.12 21.64 3.24
CA VAL A 822 0.63 22.56 2.35
C VAL A 822 1.91 21.89 1.84
N PRO A 823 2.09 21.73 0.52
CA PRO A 823 3.09 20.82 -0.01
C PRO A 823 4.55 21.31 0.11
N SER A 824 4.79 22.62 0.11
CA SER A 824 6.15 23.18 0.16
C SER A 824 6.20 24.53 0.90
N LEU A 825 7.39 24.97 1.33
CA LEU A 825 7.54 26.29 1.98
C LEU A 825 7.12 27.43 1.05
N TYR A 826 7.36 27.30 -0.25
CA TYR A 826 6.88 28.26 -1.24
C TYR A 826 5.36 28.49 -1.12
N TRP A 827 4.57 27.41 -1.05
CA TRP A 827 3.12 27.49 -0.92
C TRP A 827 2.67 27.93 0.47
N LEU A 828 3.43 27.61 1.52
CA LEU A 828 3.13 28.06 2.89
C LEU A 828 3.19 29.58 3.00
N LEU A 829 4.15 30.20 2.30
CA LEU A 829 4.41 31.64 2.27
C LEU A 829 3.57 32.39 1.23
N LYS A 830 2.57 31.75 0.62
CA LYS A 830 1.57 32.36 -0.26
C LYS A 830 0.27 32.70 0.51
N PRO A 831 -0.56 33.61 -0.03
CA PRO A 831 -1.94 33.76 0.41
C PRO A 831 -2.67 32.41 0.44
N ALA A 832 -3.49 32.18 1.47
CA ALA A 832 -4.10 30.87 1.70
C ALA A 832 -5.03 30.44 0.55
N ASN A 833 -5.68 31.39 -0.13
CA ASN A 833 -6.54 31.15 -1.28
C ASN A 833 -5.78 30.81 -2.58
N GLU A 834 -4.46 30.99 -2.63
CA GLU A 834 -3.60 30.60 -3.76
C GLU A 834 -2.99 29.20 -3.58
N ARG A 835 -3.17 28.57 -2.42
CA ARG A 835 -2.56 27.27 -2.11
C ARG A 835 -3.23 26.14 -2.91
N PRO A 836 -2.48 25.11 -3.34
CA PRO A 836 -3.06 23.92 -3.94
C PRO A 836 -4.02 23.23 -2.97
N THR A 837 -5.24 22.96 -3.42
CA THR A 837 -6.23 22.21 -2.64
C THR A 837 -6.12 20.70 -2.85
N LYS A 838 -5.26 20.26 -3.79
CA LYS A 838 -4.94 18.88 -4.09
C LYS A 838 -3.47 18.72 -4.47
N PHE A 839 -2.83 17.66 -4.01
CA PHE A 839 -1.47 17.27 -4.42
C PHE A 839 -1.21 15.80 -4.06
N CYS A 840 -0.22 15.18 -4.71
CA CYS A 840 0.09 13.77 -4.50
C CYS A 840 1.13 13.57 -3.39
N MET A 841 0.85 12.61 -2.51
CA MET A 841 1.69 12.18 -1.39
C MET A 841 2.14 10.73 -1.60
N GLY A 842 3.34 10.41 -1.14
CA GLY A 842 3.98 9.11 -1.30
C GLY A 842 5.48 9.28 -1.53
N ARG A 843 6.12 8.26 -2.11
CA ARG A 843 7.55 8.29 -2.39
C ARG A 843 7.81 9.02 -3.72
N ARG A 844 8.04 10.34 -3.62
CA ARG A 844 8.33 11.25 -4.73
C ARG A 844 9.61 12.04 -4.49
N ASP A 845 10.17 12.61 -5.56
CA ASP A 845 11.32 13.51 -5.45
C ASP A 845 10.97 14.76 -4.64
N TYR A 846 11.87 15.12 -3.75
CA TYR A 846 11.87 16.35 -2.99
C TYR A 846 12.30 17.51 -3.89
N ASP A 847 11.60 18.64 -3.82
CA ASP A 847 11.96 19.86 -4.55
C ASP A 847 12.80 20.77 -3.65
N PRO A 848 14.12 20.92 -3.89
CA PRO A 848 14.98 21.76 -3.07
C PRO A 848 14.77 23.26 -3.29
N ILE A 849 14.10 23.66 -4.37
CA ILE A 849 13.84 25.07 -4.68
C ILE A 849 12.63 25.55 -3.88
N THR A 850 11.51 24.84 -3.97
CA THR A 850 10.30 25.19 -3.21
C THR A 850 10.29 24.64 -1.78
N VAL A 851 11.23 23.72 -1.48
CA VAL A 851 11.44 23.06 -0.18
C VAL A 851 10.20 22.27 0.22
N GLY A 852 10.03 21.08 -0.38
CA GLY A 852 8.92 20.16 -0.13
C GLY A 852 8.53 19.37 -1.38
N PHE A 853 7.23 19.26 -1.65
CA PHE A 853 6.72 18.60 -2.86
C PHE A 853 6.40 19.61 -3.95
N ALA A 854 6.92 19.37 -5.15
CA ALA A 854 6.50 20.11 -6.34
C ALA A 854 5.02 19.86 -6.65
N VAL A 855 4.31 20.89 -7.11
CA VAL A 855 2.90 20.78 -7.53
C VAL A 855 2.73 21.38 -8.91
N THR A 856 2.05 20.66 -9.79
CA THR A 856 1.66 21.13 -11.13
C THR A 856 0.15 21.10 -11.27
N ALA A 857 -0.43 22.03 -12.03
CA ALA A 857 -1.89 22.21 -12.12
C ALA A 857 -2.66 20.95 -12.55
N ASP A 858 -2.05 20.08 -13.36
CA ASP A 858 -2.67 18.87 -13.92
C ASP A 858 -2.06 17.57 -13.36
N GLU A 859 -1.43 17.61 -12.17
CA GLU A 859 -0.83 16.39 -11.58
C GLU A 859 -1.89 15.32 -11.32
N THR A 860 -1.63 14.10 -11.78
CA THR A 860 -2.42 12.90 -11.45
C THR A 860 -1.55 11.95 -10.65
N CYS A 861 -2.03 11.54 -9.47
CA CYS A 861 -1.24 10.68 -8.59
C CYS A 861 -1.01 9.32 -9.22
N LYS A 862 0.22 8.81 -9.09
CA LYS A 862 0.58 7.49 -9.59
C LYS A 862 -0.13 6.41 -8.76
N THR A 863 -0.25 5.22 -9.34
CA THR A 863 -0.84 4.07 -8.64
C THR A 863 -0.20 3.86 -7.27
N GLY A 864 -1.03 3.90 -6.23
CA GLY A 864 -0.62 3.66 -4.84
C GLY A 864 -0.19 4.89 -4.05
N GLU A 865 0.09 6.01 -4.72
CA GLU A 865 0.18 7.32 -4.06
C GLU A 865 -1.19 7.74 -3.51
N THR A 866 -1.17 8.64 -2.54
CA THR A 866 -2.39 9.19 -1.94
C THR A 866 -2.59 10.62 -2.46
N GLN A 867 -3.80 10.94 -2.91
CA GLN A 867 -4.15 12.32 -3.27
C GLN A 867 -4.64 13.04 -2.01
N PHE A 868 -3.83 13.96 -1.48
CA PHE A 868 -4.36 14.92 -0.51
C PHE A 868 -5.45 15.76 -1.18
N SER A 869 -6.55 16.03 -0.47
CA SER A 869 -7.63 16.90 -0.94
C SER A 869 -8.27 17.66 0.22
N ALA A 870 -8.32 18.99 0.11
CA ALA A 870 -9.08 19.85 1.01
C ALA A 870 -10.59 19.85 0.72
N GLY A 871 -11.01 19.23 -0.39
CA GLY A 871 -12.39 19.30 -0.88
C GLY A 871 -12.67 20.60 -1.64
N SER A 872 -13.94 20.96 -1.74
CA SER A 872 -14.37 22.24 -2.30
C SER A 872 -14.89 23.16 -1.20
N GLU A 873 -15.07 24.46 -1.47
CA GLU A 873 -15.67 25.36 -0.48
C GLU A 873 -17.07 24.90 -0.02
N LYS A 874 -17.84 24.28 -0.92
CA LYS A 874 -19.20 23.77 -0.62
C LYS A 874 -19.19 22.42 0.09
N ASP A 875 -18.13 21.65 -0.11
CA ASP A 875 -17.96 20.30 0.44
C ASP A 875 -16.50 20.09 0.85
N PRO A 876 -16.07 20.75 1.96
CA PRO A 876 -14.70 20.62 2.43
C PRO A 876 -14.54 19.29 3.17
N VAL A 877 -13.35 18.70 3.02
CA VAL A 877 -12.95 17.49 3.74
C VAL A 877 -12.55 17.87 5.16
N GLN A 878 -13.19 17.23 6.15
CA GLN A 878 -12.92 17.44 7.57
C GLN A 878 -11.44 17.17 7.87
N GLY A 879 -10.77 18.01 8.68
CA GLY A 879 -9.35 17.83 9.02
C GLY A 879 -8.34 18.24 7.94
N ASN A 880 -8.79 18.58 6.72
CA ASN A 880 -7.92 18.87 5.57
C ASN A 880 -7.93 20.35 5.13
N SER A 881 -8.37 21.29 5.97
CA SER A 881 -8.33 22.71 5.60
C SER A 881 -6.90 23.18 5.32
N VAL A 882 -6.73 23.94 4.23
CA VAL A 882 -5.48 24.61 3.81
C VAL A 882 -5.40 26.07 4.29
N LEU A 883 -6.40 26.52 5.06
CA LEU A 883 -6.56 27.91 5.47
C LEU A 883 -5.65 28.29 6.67
N GLY A 884 -5.64 29.58 7.00
CA GLY A 884 -4.87 30.10 8.13
C GLY A 884 -3.37 30.23 7.86
N HIS A 885 -2.63 30.79 8.82
CA HIS A 885 -1.20 31.06 8.67
C HIS A 885 -0.87 31.76 7.33
N SER A 886 -1.66 32.77 6.96
CA SER A 886 -1.58 33.41 5.63
C SER A 886 -0.67 34.64 5.61
N PHE A 887 -0.01 34.88 4.47
CA PHE A 887 0.84 36.04 4.19
C PHE A 887 0.17 36.91 3.12
N GLU A 888 -0.86 37.65 3.52
CA GLU A 888 -1.74 38.38 2.59
C GLU A 888 -2.14 39.78 3.07
N ARG A 889 -1.62 40.23 4.22
CA ARG A 889 -1.92 41.58 4.73
C ARG A 889 -1.25 42.64 3.87
N LYS A 890 -2.02 43.59 3.35
CA LYS A 890 -1.49 44.74 2.60
C LYS A 890 -1.05 45.86 3.53
N GLU A 891 -0.25 46.78 3.00
CA GLU A 891 0.17 47.97 3.74
C GLU A 891 -1.05 48.81 4.15
N GLY A 892 -1.07 49.27 5.41
CA GLY A 892 -2.20 50.01 5.98
C GLY A 892 -3.42 49.17 6.40
N GLU A 893 -3.48 47.88 6.06
CA GLU A 893 -4.57 47.01 6.51
C GLU A 893 -4.40 46.61 7.98
N PRO A 894 -5.50 46.60 8.77
CA PRO A 894 -5.45 46.10 10.15
C PRO A 894 -5.14 44.60 10.17
N LYS A 895 -4.65 44.11 11.32
CA LYS A 895 -4.55 42.67 11.56
C LYS A 895 -5.94 42.04 11.50
N ARG A 896 -6.04 40.84 10.91
CA ARG A 896 -7.27 40.04 10.86
C ARG A 896 -6.95 38.56 11.07
N ASP A 897 -7.92 37.82 11.57
CA ASP A 897 -7.80 36.39 11.81
C ASP A 897 -7.32 35.63 10.56
N GLY A 898 -6.44 34.66 10.77
CA GLY A 898 -5.87 33.81 9.73
C GLY A 898 -4.70 34.41 8.96
N VAL A 899 -4.41 35.71 9.14
CA VAL A 899 -3.34 36.42 8.43
C VAL A 899 -2.24 36.82 9.42
N ILE A 900 -1.10 36.12 9.34
CA ILE A 900 0.00 36.26 10.30
C ILE A 900 1.10 37.21 9.83
N GLY A 901 1.18 37.48 8.53
CA GLY A 901 2.26 38.26 7.92
C GLY A 901 1.77 39.18 6.80
N ARG A 902 2.61 40.14 6.44
CA ARG A 902 2.38 40.96 5.25
C ARG A 902 2.55 40.13 3.98
N MET A 903 1.94 40.58 2.90
CA MET A 903 2.21 40.04 1.58
C MET A 903 3.69 40.28 1.20
N PHE A 904 4.30 39.28 0.56
CA PHE A 904 5.64 39.41 -0.02
C PHE A 904 5.59 40.33 -1.25
N LYS A 905 6.65 41.12 -1.46
CA LYS A 905 6.75 42.06 -2.59
C LYS A 905 6.73 41.34 -3.93
N ASP A 906 7.46 40.25 -4.01
CA ASP A 906 7.58 39.37 -5.15
C ASP A 906 8.06 37.97 -4.72
N ASP A 907 8.25 37.08 -5.68
CA ASP A 907 8.76 35.73 -5.42
C ASP A 907 10.23 35.75 -4.97
N ALA A 908 11.02 36.75 -5.34
CA ALA A 908 12.43 36.84 -4.93
C ALA A 908 12.56 37.06 -3.42
N GLU A 909 11.77 37.98 -2.84
CA GLU A 909 11.72 38.19 -1.37
C GLU A 909 11.30 36.91 -0.63
N ARG A 910 10.38 36.13 -1.20
CA ARG A 910 9.96 34.84 -0.63
C ARG A 910 11.11 33.83 -0.67
N TYR A 911 11.80 33.71 -1.80
CA TYR A 911 12.93 32.80 -1.92
C TYR A 911 14.12 33.19 -1.04
N ASP A 912 14.32 34.48 -0.76
CA ASP A 912 15.30 34.92 0.23
C ASP A 912 14.98 34.35 1.62
N LEU A 913 13.70 34.43 2.06
CA LEU A 913 13.27 33.80 3.31
C LEU A 913 13.44 32.26 3.28
N ILE A 914 13.03 31.60 2.19
CA ILE A 914 13.19 30.14 2.05
C ILE A 914 14.66 29.74 2.17
N GLU A 915 15.57 30.49 1.55
CA GLU A 915 17.00 30.20 1.61
C GLU A 915 17.53 30.29 3.04
N TYR A 916 17.08 31.29 3.82
CA TYR A 916 17.39 31.36 5.25
C TYR A 916 16.80 30.18 6.03
N LEU A 917 15.56 29.77 5.76
CA LEU A 917 14.91 28.64 6.42
C LEU A 917 15.61 27.30 6.16
N LYS A 918 16.31 27.13 5.04
CA LYS A 918 17.18 25.96 4.79
C LYS A 918 18.36 25.89 5.78
N THR A 919 18.80 27.03 6.31
CA THR A 919 19.96 27.10 7.22
C THR A 919 19.61 26.92 8.70
N LEU A 920 18.32 26.73 9.03
CA LEU A 920 17.83 26.64 10.41
C LEU A 920 17.80 25.23 10.98
#